data_AF-A0A9Q1JDU8-F1
#
_entry.id   AF-A0A9Q1JDU8-F1
#
_cell.length_a   1.000
_cell.length_b   1.000
_cell.length_c   1.000
_cell.angle_alpha   90.00
_cell.angle_beta   90.00
_cell.angle_gamma   90.00
#
_symmetry.space_group_name_H-M   'P 1'
#
loop_
_entity.id
_entity.type
_entity.pdbx_description
1 polymer ?
#
loop_
_entity_poly.entity_id
_entity_poly.type
_entity_poly.pdbx_seq_one_letter_code
_entity_poly.pdbx_strand_id
1 'polypeptide(L)'
;MSTSRLHDADIVDALDTCVTVDHAELPNGLTHVPPTGAEDGNSNHATQGGLLRGLHKCIQKHRDYVKIPVPDPKTDRLPLEWWKTGVAFIYATFNLVLTTVVITVVHERVPDKETSPPLPDKFFDYIDRVPWAFTVTEINGMVLVGLWFVQWLFLKYRAIAGRRFFFLMGTLYLYRCITMYITTLPVPGKHMTCAPKLYGDSQAKVHRILQLISGGGLSMASSDLMCGDFLYSGHTVMLTLTYLFIKEYSPRSFWWYHLLCWLLSIVGVVCILVAHDHYSVDVVVAYFITSRLFCWYHTMANVQELKTSPHNYLKNTWWSPVFNFFERNVQAPVPCTFCWPIPWPPSCLKNSCRRDALTNRAEVFSDRPDIPIITILTKRRGIVCAPYGTVWRQQRKFCHTALRNFRLSKLSAESCVKELWFVKSELWKLSREGCNVDLTPLISNAVFQRHLLRLLRTPLQPPGPGVPHQAGPHVQGEIRKVETDISSFLRAIIAQHSSTLDPDNPKDLIDLYLVEAARQQERVGGQQTSFSEDYLFYVISDLFVAGTDTTTNTVLWALLYMCTYPQVQEKVQAEIDSVVGSDREPSLEDKASLPFTEATIMEVQRMTAVVPLAIPHMASETTEFRGYTIPKGTVIIPNLWSVHRDPTVWKDPDTFNPCRFLNENGQMLRRECFIPFGIGRRVCMGEQLARMELFLILSGLMQAFTFTLPADQPPPPMHGRFGLTLAPCPYTVRVVPRRARPC
;
A
#
# COMPACT_ATOMS: atom_id res chain seq x y z
N MET A 1 39.70 52.27 -1.99
CA MET A 1 41.06 51.67 -1.96
C MET A 1 40.91 50.16 -1.85
N SER A 2 41.54 49.44 -2.79
CA SER A 2 41.83 48.00 -2.88
C SER A 2 40.77 46.94 -2.54
N THR A 3 40.20 46.40 -3.63
CA THR A 3 40.27 44.99 -4.06
C THR A 3 40.68 43.91 -3.06
N SER A 4 39.88 42.85 -2.98
CA SER A 4 40.37 41.46 -2.87
C SER A 4 39.49 40.51 -3.70
N ARG A 5 40.17 39.67 -4.48
CA ARG A 5 39.62 38.65 -5.40
C ARG A 5 39.39 37.34 -4.66
N LEU A 6 38.32 36.66 -5.07
CA LEU A 6 38.11 35.22 -5.27
C LEU A 6 39.18 34.23 -4.77
N HIS A 7 38.73 33.20 -4.04
CA HIS A 7 38.81 31.82 -4.53
C HIS A 7 37.76 30.91 -3.88
N ASP A 8 37.15 30.07 -4.73
CA ASP A 8 36.30 28.92 -4.41
C ASP A 8 37.05 27.84 -3.62
N ALA A 9 36.52 27.49 -2.45
CA ALA A 9 36.47 26.15 -1.81
C ALA A 9 35.92 26.35 -0.39
N ASP A 10 35.22 25.36 0.16
CA ASP A 10 34.76 25.28 1.57
C ASP A 10 33.38 25.90 1.90
N ILE A 11 32.32 25.45 1.20
CA ILE A 11 30.95 25.47 1.74
C ILE A 11 30.32 24.07 1.59
N VAL A 12 30.93 23.08 2.24
CA VAL A 12 30.32 21.78 2.58
C VAL A 12 30.91 21.37 3.94
N ASP A 13 30.46 22.01 5.03
CA ASP A 13 30.51 21.47 6.41
C ASP A 13 30.12 22.56 7.44
N ALA A 14 28.83 22.89 7.53
CA ALA A 14 28.31 23.69 8.64
C ALA A 14 26.77 23.70 8.69
N LEU A 15 26.10 22.54 8.81
CA LEU A 15 24.68 22.48 9.18
C LEU A 15 24.34 21.20 9.95
N ASP A 16 25.13 20.90 10.99
CA ASP A 16 24.79 19.87 11.97
C ASP A 16 25.16 20.35 13.38
N THR A 17 24.39 21.29 13.96
CA THR A 17 24.23 21.44 15.42
C THR A 17 23.19 22.51 15.81
N CYS A 18 22.49 22.23 16.91
CA CYS A 18 21.69 23.11 17.78
C CYS A 18 20.21 23.38 17.41
N VAL A 19 19.31 22.60 18.03
CA VAL A 19 18.32 23.16 18.98
C VAL A 19 18.13 22.17 20.14
N THR A 20 18.79 22.46 21.27
CA THR A 20 18.43 22.00 22.61
C THR A 20 17.51 23.05 23.23
N VAL A 21 16.35 22.65 23.75
CA VAL A 21 15.56 23.48 24.68
C VAL A 21 15.11 22.60 25.85
N ASP A 22 15.35 23.14 27.04
CA ASP A 22 15.34 22.55 28.36
C ASP A 22 14.02 21.95 28.84
N HIS A 23 14.16 20.91 29.66
CA HIS A 23 13.14 20.32 30.50
C HIS A 23 12.81 21.23 31.68
N ALA A 24 11.54 21.61 31.82
CA ALA A 24 11.00 22.21 33.04
C ALA A 24 10.60 21.13 34.06
N GLU A 25 10.94 21.43 35.30
CA GLU A 25 10.86 20.63 36.53
C GLU A 25 9.44 20.20 36.92
N LEU A 26 9.35 19.04 37.60
CA LEU A 26 8.40 18.73 38.69
C LEU A 26 9.07 17.69 39.62
N PRO A 27 8.79 17.69 40.93
CA PRO A 27 9.82 17.53 41.95
C PRO A 27 9.96 16.09 42.50
N ASN A 28 11.20 15.78 42.89
CA ASN A 28 11.55 14.60 43.67
C ASN A 28 11.05 14.72 45.12
N GLY A 29 10.52 13.62 45.63
CA GLY A 29 10.31 13.39 47.05
C GLY A 29 10.38 11.90 47.37
N LEU A 30 11.57 11.41 47.71
CA LEU A 30 11.85 10.64 48.94
C LEU A 30 13.23 9.98 48.86
N THR A 31 14.03 10.38 49.83
CA THR A 31 15.37 9.96 50.24
C THR A 31 15.47 8.47 50.60
N HIS A 32 16.58 7.80 50.26
CA HIS A 32 17.50 7.21 51.25
C HIS A 32 18.78 6.59 50.64
N VAL A 33 19.90 7.25 50.95
CA VAL A 33 21.27 6.79 51.36
C VAL A 33 21.76 5.36 50.99
N PRO A 34 22.98 5.22 50.42
CA PRO A 34 23.65 3.93 50.15
C PRO A 34 24.51 3.46 51.33
N PRO A 35 25.01 2.21 51.31
CA PRO A 35 26.46 2.10 51.54
C PRO A 35 27.18 1.03 50.71
N THR A 36 28.35 1.44 50.22
CA THR A 36 29.68 0.78 50.22
C THR A 36 29.84 -0.65 49.71
N GLY A 37 30.76 -0.79 48.75
CA GLY A 37 31.24 -2.08 48.25
C GLY A 37 32.31 -2.74 49.13
N ALA A 38 32.51 -4.03 48.84
CA ALA A 38 33.75 -4.77 49.02
C ALA A 38 33.73 -5.98 48.06
N GLU A 39 34.82 -6.13 47.30
CA GLU A 39 35.26 -7.32 46.55
C GLU A 39 35.38 -8.53 47.51
N ASP A 40 35.31 -9.82 47.17
CA ASP A 40 35.49 -10.57 45.94
C ASP A 40 35.00 -12.02 46.21
N GLY A 41 34.58 -12.80 45.19
CA GLY A 41 34.43 -14.26 45.36
C GLY A 41 33.31 -14.99 44.57
N ASN A 42 33.57 -15.24 43.29
CA ASN A 42 33.21 -16.44 42.50
C ASN A 42 31.84 -17.13 42.72
N SER A 43 30.90 -17.01 41.75
CA SER A 43 30.08 -18.14 41.27
C SER A 43 29.21 -17.78 40.07
N ASN A 44 29.08 -18.76 39.18
CA ASN A 44 28.31 -18.77 37.93
C ASN A 44 26.86 -18.28 38.10
N HIS A 45 26.54 -17.12 37.53
CA HIS A 45 25.16 -16.73 37.20
C HIS A 45 25.13 -15.73 36.04
N ALA A 46 25.44 -16.19 34.82
CA ALA A 46 25.07 -15.46 33.60
C ALA A 46 23.63 -15.84 33.20
N THR A 47 22.68 -15.34 34.00
CA THR A 47 21.23 -15.45 33.80
C THR A 47 20.81 -14.87 32.45
N GLN A 48 20.11 -15.68 31.65
CA GLN A 48 18.79 -15.49 30.98
C GLN A 48 18.40 -14.13 30.32
N GLY A 49 19.05 -13.01 30.64
CA GLY A 49 18.80 -11.68 30.09
C GLY A 49 19.56 -11.38 28.80
N GLY A 50 20.58 -12.16 28.43
CA GLY A 50 21.40 -11.93 27.22
C GLY A 50 20.70 -12.31 25.91
N LEU A 51 19.96 -13.43 25.91
CA LEU A 51 19.25 -13.91 24.72
C LEU A 51 17.95 -13.13 24.49
N LEU A 52 17.22 -12.80 25.56
CA LEU A 52 16.07 -11.89 25.49
C LEU A 52 16.52 -10.46 25.15
N ARG A 53 17.64 -9.94 25.67
CA ARG A 53 18.20 -8.67 25.16
C ARG A 53 18.75 -8.79 23.75
N GLY A 54 19.23 -9.94 23.31
CA GLY A 54 19.70 -10.17 21.95
C GLY A 54 18.57 -10.21 20.95
N LEU A 55 17.47 -10.91 21.27
CA LEU A 55 16.25 -10.93 20.46
C LEU A 55 15.52 -9.58 20.53
N HIS A 56 15.43 -8.97 21.72
CA HIS A 56 14.84 -7.65 21.90
C HIS A 56 15.69 -6.59 21.20
N LYS A 57 17.03 -6.63 21.26
CA LYS A 57 17.91 -5.74 20.46
C LYS A 57 17.82 -6.02 18.96
N CYS A 58 17.67 -7.28 18.51
CA CYS A 58 17.51 -7.59 17.09
C CYS A 58 16.14 -7.14 16.55
N ILE A 59 15.08 -7.29 17.35
CA ILE A 59 13.72 -6.81 17.05
C ILE A 59 13.60 -5.28 17.20
N GLN A 60 14.31 -4.68 18.14
CA GLN A 60 14.30 -3.24 18.42
C GLN A 60 15.22 -2.46 17.46
N LYS A 61 16.22 -3.11 16.85
CA LYS A 61 17.06 -2.53 15.79
C LYS A 61 16.35 -2.46 14.42
N HIS A 62 15.19 -3.12 14.27
CA HIS A 62 14.33 -3.04 13.08
C HIS A 62 12.87 -2.74 13.46
N ARG A 63 12.65 -1.69 14.25
CA ARG A 63 11.30 -1.26 14.66
C ARG A 63 10.63 -0.25 13.73
N ASP A 64 11.06 -0.18 12.47
CA ASP A 64 10.38 0.61 11.44
C ASP A 64 9.54 -0.31 10.54
N TYR A 65 8.54 -0.98 11.13
CA TYR A 65 7.47 -1.54 10.31
C TYR A 65 6.67 -0.36 9.76
N VAL A 66 7.04 0.11 8.57
CA VAL A 66 6.20 1.02 7.81
C VAL A 66 5.02 0.20 7.32
N LYS A 67 3.92 0.23 8.07
CA LYS A 67 2.61 -0.17 7.54
C LYS A 67 2.38 0.73 6.34
N ILE A 68 2.62 0.22 5.13
CA ILE A 68 2.15 0.88 3.91
C ILE A 68 0.63 0.90 4.08
N PRO A 69 0.02 2.05 4.38
CA PRO A 69 -1.42 2.08 4.55
C PRO A 69 -2.00 1.69 3.20
N VAL A 70 -2.71 0.56 3.15
CA VAL A 70 -3.76 0.41 2.15
C VAL A 70 -4.72 1.55 2.50
N PRO A 71 -4.95 2.52 1.63
CA PRO A 71 -5.85 3.61 1.96
C PRO A 71 -7.17 3.00 2.40
N ASP A 72 -7.49 3.13 3.68
CA ASP A 72 -8.85 2.89 4.15
C ASP A 72 -9.69 3.88 3.34
N PRO A 73 -10.71 3.46 2.58
CA PRO A 73 -11.49 4.40 1.77
C PRO A 73 -12.21 5.47 2.62
N LYS A 74 -12.13 5.37 3.95
CA LYS A 74 -12.73 6.27 4.93
C LYS A 74 -11.76 7.23 5.65
N THR A 75 -10.44 7.01 5.72
CA THR A 75 -9.56 7.89 6.55
C THR A 75 -8.79 8.98 5.82
N ASP A 76 -8.61 8.95 4.50
CA ASP A 76 -7.87 10.02 3.79
C ASP A 76 -8.61 10.55 2.55
N ARG A 77 -9.84 11.04 2.75
CA ARG A 77 -10.44 11.94 1.76
C ARG A 77 -10.17 13.38 2.19
N LEU A 78 -9.06 13.93 1.71
CA LEU A 78 -8.96 15.37 1.51
C LEU A 78 -10.26 15.84 0.83
N PRO A 79 -11.05 16.73 1.45
CA PRO A 79 -12.43 16.92 1.06
C PRO A 79 -12.53 17.70 -0.25
N LEU A 80 -13.41 17.25 -1.14
CA LEU A 80 -13.74 17.91 -2.41
C LEU A 80 -14.73 19.06 -2.16
N GLU A 81 -14.24 20.15 -1.57
CA GLU A 81 -15.06 21.31 -1.18
C GLU A 81 -15.08 22.38 -2.28
N TRP A 82 -15.68 22.06 -3.43
CA TRP A 82 -15.77 23.00 -4.55
C TRP A 82 -16.45 24.33 -4.21
N TRP A 83 -17.38 24.33 -3.25
CA TRP A 83 -18.02 25.55 -2.78
C TRP A 83 -17.02 26.53 -2.17
N LYS A 84 -15.99 26.05 -1.44
CA LYS A 84 -14.91 26.91 -0.91
C LYS A 84 -14.02 27.44 -2.03
N THR A 85 -13.77 26.61 -3.05
CA THR A 85 -13.08 27.05 -4.27
C THR A 85 -13.87 28.15 -4.98
N GLY A 86 -15.20 28.03 -5.04
CA GLY A 86 -16.09 29.08 -5.55
C GLY A 86 -16.00 30.38 -4.76
N VAL A 87 -15.98 30.31 -3.43
CA VAL A 87 -15.78 31.51 -2.57
C VAL A 87 -14.41 32.16 -2.83
N ALA A 88 -13.34 31.37 -2.92
CA ALA A 88 -12.00 31.89 -3.24
C ALA A 88 -11.95 32.52 -4.64
N PHE A 89 -12.64 31.92 -5.62
CA PHE A 89 -12.76 32.47 -6.97
C PHE A 89 -13.49 33.81 -6.97
N ILE A 90 -14.64 33.91 -6.29
CA ILE A 90 -15.40 35.17 -6.15
C ILE A 90 -14.53 36.25 -5.51
N TYR A 91 -13.76 35.91 -4.47
CA TYR A 91 -12.81 36.83 -3.85
C TYR A 91 -11.72 37.30 -4.83
N ALA A 92 -11.13 36.39 -5.61
CA ALA A 92 -10.14 36.75 -6.63
C ALA A 92 -10.74 37.66 -7.71
N THR A 93 -11.92 37.33 -8.22
CA THR A 93 -12.63 38.13 -9.22
C THR A 93 -13.01 39.51 -8.69
N PHE A 94 -13.50 39.60 -7.45
CA PHE A 94 -13.81 40.87 -6.81
C PHE A 94 -12.58 41.78 -6.72
N ASN A 95 -11.44 41.24 -6.27
CA ASN A 95 -10.20 42.01 -6.18
C ASN A 95 -9.62 42.39 -7.55
N LEU A 96 -9.83 41.56 -8.58
CA LEU A 96 -9.49 41.90 -9.95
C LEU A 96 -10.31 43.09 -10.45
N VAL A 97 -11.64 43.04 -10.31
CA VAL A 97 -12.55 44.14 -10.67
C VAL A 97 -12.21 45.41 -9.89
N LEU A 98 -11.98 45.29 -8.58
CA LEU A 98 -11.58 46.39 -7.73
C LEU A 98 -10.26 47.02 -8.22
N THR A 99 -9.28 46.21 -8.61
CA THR A 99 -8.02 46.68 -9.19
C THR A 99 -8.27 47.47 -10.48
N THR A 100 -9.16 47.01 -11.37
CA THR A 100 -9.54 47.72 -12.60
C THR A 100 -10.26 49.05 -12.32
N VAL A 101 -11.08 49.11 -11.28
CA VAL A 101 -11.71 50.36 -10.84
C VAL A 101 -10.64 51.32 -10.30
N VAL A 102 -9.74 50.85 -9.43
CA VAL A 102 -8.72 51.69 -8.82
C VAL A 102 -7.71 52.19 -9.84
N ILE A 103 -7.29 51.40 -10.83
CA ILE A 103 -6.39 51.89 -11.89
C ILE A 103 -7.05 53.01 -12.70
N THR A 104 -8.37 52.93 -12.90
CA THR A 104 -9.14 54.01 -13.56
C THR A 104 -9.19 55.26 -12.69
N VAL A 105 -9.40 55.12 -11.38
CA VAL A 105 -9.38 56.25 -10.43
C VAL A 105 -7.99 56.89 -10.36
N VAL A 106 -6.95 56.07 -10.34
CA VAL A 106 -5.57 56.53 -10.22
C VAL A 106 -5.08 57.19 -11.50
N HIS A 107 -5.48 56.67 -12.66
CA HIS A 107 -5.26 57.31 -13.95
C HIS A 107 -5.78 58.76 -14.01
N GLU A 108 -6.94 59.02 -13.41
CA GLU A 108 -7.50 60.36 -13.33
C GLU A 108 -6.74 61.28 -12.35
N ARG A 109 -6.06 60.71 -11.34
CA ARG A 109 -5.26 61.43 -10.34
C ARG A 109 -3.81 61.69 -10.76
N VAL A 110 -3.27 60.92 -11.71
CA VAL A 110 -1.89 61.05 -12.17
C VAL A 110 -1.68 62.43 -12.83
N PRO A 111 -0.65 63.21 -12.43
CA PRO A 111 -0.36 64.51 -13.03
C PRO A 111 0.09 64.37 -14.49
N ASP A 112 -0.08 65.43 -15.28
CA ASP A 112 0.29 65.42 -16.70
C ASP A 112 1.81 65.37 -16.87
N LYS A 113 2.28 64.67 -17.91
CA LYS A 113 3.72 64.45 -18.18
C LYS A 113 4.53 65.73 -18.34
N GLU A 114 3.88 66.79 -18.81
CA GLU A 114 4.45 68.13 -18.97
C GLU A 114 4.76 68.80 -17.61
N THR A 115 4.00 68.44 -16.56
CA THR A 115 4.06 69.09 -15.24
C THR A 115 4.92 68.34 -14.21
N SER A 116 5.17 67.06 -14.42
CA SER A 116 5.96 66.22 -13.50
C SER A 116 6.77 65.19 -14.30
N PRO A 117 8.12 65.22 -14.27
CA PRO A 117 8.94 64.27 -15.00
C PRO A 117 8.87 62.85 -14.39
N PRO A 118 9.14 61.79 -15.17
CA PRO A 118 9.22 60.42 -14.65
C PRO A 118 10.37 60.30 -13.63
N LEU A 119 10.23 59.37 -12.67
CA LEU A 119 11.30 59.07 -11.72
C LEU A 119 12.55 58.53 -12.43
N PRO A 120 13.75 58.86 -11.94
CA PRO A 120 14.99 58.26 -12.44
C PRO A 120 15.03 56.77 -12.05
N ASP A 121 15.40 55.92 -13.01
CA ASP A 121 15.61 54.50 -12.79
C ASP A 121 16.99 54.11 -13.28
N LYS A 122 17.79 53.54 -12.39
CA LYS A 122 19.19 53.22 -12.68
C LYS A 122 19.32 52.17 -13.79
N PHE A 123 18.34 51.29 -13.95
CA PHE A 123 18.33 50.29 -15.02
C PHE A 123 18.11 50.94 -16.40
N PHE A 124 17.20 51.92 -16.48
CA PHE A 124 16.90 52.64 -17.73
C PHE A 124 18.05 53.52 -18.21
N ASP A 125 18.98 53.90 -17.32
CA ASP A 125 20.20 54.63 -17.69
C ASP A 125 21.21 53.75 -18.46
N TYR A 126 21.16 52.43 -18.30
CA TYR A 126 22.15 51.50 -18.86
C TYR A 126 21.66 50.70 -20.06
N ILE A 127 20.34 50.54 -20.22
CA ILE A 127 19.73 49.69 -21.24
C ILE A 127 18.77 50.53 -22.06
N ASP A 128 18.90 50.45 -23.39
CA ASP A 128 17.98 51.12 -24.31
C ASP A 128 16.65 50.36 -24.41
N ARG A 129 15.57 51.13 -24.59
CA ARG A 129 14.21 50.59 -24.70
C ARG A 129 14.07 49.68 -25.91
N VAL A 130 13.46 48.51 -25.70
CA VAL A 130 13.05 47.60 -26.78
C VAL A 130 11.53 47.51 -26.86
N PRO A 131 10.88 48.03 -27.91
CA PRO A 131 9.42 48.18 -27.96
C PRO A 131 8.65 46.86 -28.08
N TRP A 132 9.24 45.80 -28.63
CA TRP A 132 8.60 44.48 -28.75
C TRP A 132 8.72 43.62 -27.48
N ALA A 133 9.57 44.02 -26.53
CA ALA A 133 9.87 43.19 -25.36
C ALA A 133 8.62 42.95 -24.50
N PHE A 134 7.75 43.94 -24.34
CA PHE A 134 6.54 43.81 -23.54
C PHE A 134 5.56 42.77 -24.09
N THR A 135 5.42 42.69 -25.42
CA THR A 135 4.58 41.66 -26.06
C THR A 135 5.10 40.25 -25.75
N VAL A 136 6.41 40.06 -25.64
CA VAL A 136 6.99 38.76 -25.26
C VAL A 136 6.66 38.41 -23.81
N THR A 137 6.63 39.39 -22.90
CA THR A 137 6.16 39.19 -21.53
C THR A 137 4.71 38.69 -21.50
N GLU A 138 3.81 39.31 -22.26
CA GLU A 138 2.40 38.92 -22.31
C GLU A 138 2.23 37.50 -22.88
N ILE A 139 2.93 37.17 -23.96
CA ILE A 139 2.92 35.83 -24.56
C ILE A 139 3.44 34.78 -23.56
N ASN A 140 4.59 35.03 -22.92
CA ASN A 140 5.15 34.12 -21.92
C ASN A 140 4.21 33.93 -20.72
N GLY A 141 3.54 35.02 -20.30
CA GLY A 141 2.53 35.00 -19.27
C GLY A 141 1.34 34.11 -19.64
N MET A 142 0.78 34.27 -20.84
CA MET A 142 -0.31 33.44 -21.35
C MET A 142 0.09 31.96 -21.44
N VAL A 143 1.29 31.67 -21.93
CA VAL A 143 1.82 30.30 -22.02
C VAL A 143 1.95 29.67 -20.63
N LEU A 144 2.53 30.37 -19.66
CA LEU A 144 2.66 29.88 -18.29
C LEU A 144 1.31 29.62 -17.62
N VAL A 145 0.35 30.53 -17.77
CA VAL A 145 -1.02 30.36 -17.25
C VAL A 145 -1.71 29.17 -17.92
N GLY A 146 -1.52 28.99 -19.23
CA GLY A 146 -2.02 27.83 -19.97
C GLY A 146 -1.43 26.51 -19.47
N LEU A 147 -0.12 26.45 -19.26
CA LEU A 147 0.56 25.27 -18.71
C LEU A 147 0.07 24.94 -17.29
N TRP A 148 -0.06 25.96 -16.44
CA TRP A 148 -0.63 25.81 -15.10
C TRP A 148 -2.07 25.30 -15.15
N PHE A 149 -2.91 25.83 -16.05
CA PHE A 149 -4.29 25.40 -16.20
C PHE A 149 -4.39 23.93 -16.62
N VAL A 150 -3.57 23.51 -17.61
CA VAL A 150 -3.48 22.11 -18.02
C VAL A 150 -3.06 21.23 -16.84
N GLN A 151 -1.98 21.60 -16.13
CA GLN A 151 -1.53 20.87 -14.94
C GLN A 151 -2.63 20.76 -13.89
N TRP A 152 -3.34 21.85 -13.60
CA TRP A 152 -4.44 21.92 -12.65
C TRP A 152 -5.61 21.00 -13.01
N LEU A 153 -5.97 20.89 -14.30
CA LEU A 153 -7.02 19.98 -14.77
C LEU A 153 -6.69 18.51 -14.48
N PHE A 154 -5.41 18.14 -14.57
CA PHE A 154 -4.95 16.78 -14.29
C PHE A 154 -4.71 16.52 -12.80
N LEU A 155 -4.80 17.50 -11.89
CA LEU A 155 -4.60 17.24 -10.46
C LEU A 155 -5.80 16.50 -9.84
N LYS A 156 -5.52 15.43 -9.10
CA LYS A 156 -6.54 14.68 -8.35
C LYS A 156 -7.27 15.53 -7.32
N TYR A 157 -6.54 16.42 -6.65
CA TYR A 157 -7.06 17.33 -5.60
C TYR A 157 -7.22 18.76 -6.12
N ARG A 158 -7.69 18.92 -7.37
CA ARG A 158 -7.87 20.21 -8.07
C ARG A 158 -8.67 21.27 -7.31
N ALA A 159 -9.66 20.88 -6.49
CA ALA A 159 -10.43 21.82 -5.68
C ALA A 159 -9.56 22.56 -4.64
N ILE A 160 -8.63 21.83 -3.99
CA ILE A 160 -7.73 22.37 -2.97
C ILE A 160 -6.65 23.23 -3.62
N ALA A 161 -6.01 22.73 -4.68
CA ALA A 161 -5.02 23.52 -5.42
C ALA A 161 -5.64 24.81 -5.99
N GLY A 162 -6.86 24.73 -6.55
CA GLY A 162 -7.57 25.87 -7.11
C GLY A 162 -7.90 26.94 -6.07
N ARG A 163 -8.43 26.57 -4.89
CA ARG A 163 -8.75 27.57 -3.85
C ARG A 163 -7.50 28.28 -3.32
N ARG A 164 -6.36 27.58 -3.21
CA ARG A 164 -5.07 28.17 -2.79
C ARG A 164 -4.59 29.19 -3.81
N PHE A 165 -4.68 28.84 -5.10
CA PHE A 165 -4.33 29.72 -6.21
C PHE A 165 -5.19 30.99 -6.22
N PHE A 166 -6.52 30.86 -6.19
CA PHE A 166 -7.42 32.02 -6.20
C PHE A 166 -7.27 32.90 -4.97
N PHE A 167 -7.09 32.32 -3.78
CA PHE A 167 -6.88 33.09 -2.56
C PHE A 167 -5.57 33.90 -2.60
N LEU A 168 -4.46 33.28 -2.99
CA LEU A 168 -3.17 33.99 -3.11
C LEU A 168 -3.22 35.06 -4.20
N MET A 169 -3.78 34.74 -5.36
CA MET A 169 -3.99 35.70 -6.45
C MET A 169 -4.83 36.90 -5.99
N GLY A 170 -5.99 36.67 -5.37
CA GLY A 170 -6.87 37.73 -4.87
C GLY A 170 -6.20 38.62 -3.81
N THR A 171 -5.39 38.02 -2.93
CA THR A 171 -4.66 38.77 -1.88
C THR A 171 -3.56 39.65 -2.46
N LEU A 172 -2.84 39.17 -3.47
CA LEU A 172 -1.82 39.98 -4.16
C LEU A 172 -2.45 41.14 -4.94
N TYR A 173 -3.61 40.93 -5.58
CA TYR A 173 -4.36 42.02 -6.20
C TYR A 173 -4.95 43.00 -5.19
N LEU A 174 -5.38 42.54 -4.01
CA LEU A 174 -5.80 43.44 -2.94
C LEU A 174 -4.64 44.33 -2.48
N TYR A 175 -3.44 43.77 -2.29
CA TYR A 175 -2.24 44.55 -1.95
C TYR A 175 -1.93 45.58 -3.02
N ARG A 176 -1.99 45.17 -4.30
CA ARG A 176 -1.85 46.08 -5.45
C ARG A 176 -2.85 47.23 -5.41
N CYS A 177 -4.12 46.93 -5.16
CA CYS A 177 -5.18 47.93 -5.08
C CYS A 177 -4.90 48.97 -3.98
N ILE A 178 -4.48 48.52 -2.80
CA ILE A 178 -4.19 49.40 -1.66
C ILE A 178 -2.96 50.26 -1.97
N THR A 179 -1.87 49.68 -2.47
CA THR A 179 -0.64 50.44 -2.78
C THR A 179 -0.86 51.46 -3.89
N MET A 180 -1.56 51.07 -4.96
CA MET A 180 -1.91 51.94 -6.07
C MET A 180 -2.83 53.09 -5.66
N TYR A 181 -3.78 52.86 -4.74
CA TYR A 181 -4.69 53.90 -4.26
C TYR A 181 -4.00 54.91 -3.32
N ILE A 182 -3.14 54.43 -2.42
CA ILE A 182 -2.47 55.26 -1.40
C ILE A 182 -1.33 56.07 -2.01
N THR A 183 -0.59 55.50 -2.96
CA THR A 183 0.53 56.20 -3.58
C THR A 183 0.03 57.06 -4.75
N THR A 184 0.27 58.37 -4.70
CA THR A 184 0.18 59.21 -5.89
C THR A 184 1.34 58.83 -6.79
N LEU A 185 1.05 58.04 -7.83
CA LEU A 185 2.08 57.33 -8.58
C LEU A 185 2.92 58.24 -9.47
N PRO A 186 4.19 57.86 -9.72
CA PRO A 186 5.09 58.56 -10.62
C PRO A 186 4.58 58.51 -12.06
N VAL A 187 4.90 59.57 -12.80
CA VAL A 187 4.53 59.72 -14.21
C VAL A 187 5.23 58.64 -15.05
N PRO A 188 4.55 58.00 -16.02
CA PRO A 188 5.17 57.00 -16.88
C PRO A 188 6.32 57.57 -17.71
N GLY A 189 7.16 56.68 -18.23
CA GLY A 189 8.18 57.03 -19.22
C GLY A 189 7.60 57.87 -20.37
N LYS A 190 8.40 58.83 -20.87
CA LYS A 190 7.97 59.77 -21.92
C LYS A 190 7.50 59.09 -23.22
N HIS A 191 7.91 57.85 -23.44
CA HIS A 191 7.60 57.07 -24.63
C HIS A 191 6.18 56.45 -24.64
N MET A 192 5.46 56.42 -23.51
CA MET A 192 4.09 55.87 -23.46
C MET A 192 3.03 56.92 -23.79
N THR A 193 1.99 56.57 -24.54
CA THR A 193 0.81 57.43 -24.77
C THR A 193 -0.34 56.97 -23.89
N CYS A 194 -0.74 57.81 -22.92
CA CYS A 194 -1.83 57.50 -22.00
C CYS A 194 -3.19 57.77 -22.64
N ALA A 195 -4.22 57.00 -22.26
CA ALA A 195 -5.61 57.29 -22.60
C ALA A 195 -6.02 58.71 -22.16
N PRO A 196 -6.95 59.38 -22.86
CA PRO A 196 -7.42 60.71 -22.46
C PRO A 196 -8.19 60.65 -21.14
N LYS A 197 -7.95 61.63 -20.26
CA LYS A 197 -8.65 61.78 -18.97
C LYS A 197 -10.12 62.18 -19.19
N LEU A 198 -11.03 61.54 -18.46
CA LEU A 198 -12.47 61.71 -18.62
C LEU A 198 -13.03 62.56 -17.45
N TYR A 199 -12.77 63.87 -17.46
CA TYR A 199 -13.22 64.75 -16.39
C TYR A 199 -14.76 64.83 -16.34
N GLY A 200 -15.37 64.44 -15.21
CA GLY A 200 -16.81 64.59 -14.94
C GLY A 200 -17.75 63.58 -15.60
N ASP A 201 -17.30 62.76 -16.55
CA ASP A 201 -18.14 61.77 -17.23
C ASP A 201 -18.11 60.39 -16.53
N SER A 202 -19.11 60.14 -15.68
CA SER A 202 -19.23 58.86 -14.97
C SER A 202 -19.61 57.68 -15.86
N GLN A 203 -20.33 57.91 -16.96
CA GLN A 203 -20.76 56.85 -17.87
C GLN A 203 -19.61 56.36 -18.74
N ALA A 204 -18.81 57.28 -19.28
CA ALA A 204 -17.60 56.93 -20.03
C ALA A 204 -16.56 56.19 -19.15
N LYS A 205 -16.45 56.57 -17.87
CA LYS A 205 -15.60 55.84 -16.90
C LYS A 205 -16.06 54.40 -16.69
N VAL A 206 -17.36 54.17 -16.52
CA VAL A 206 -17.92 52.81 -16.38
C VAL A 206 -17.71 52.00 -17.65
N HIS A 207 -17.91 52.59 -18.83
CA HIS A 207 -17.68 51.91 -20.10
C HIS A 207 -16.21 51.49 -20.27
N ARG A 208 -15.27 52.37 -19.93
CA ARG A 208 -13.83 52.07 -19.93
C ARG A 208 -13.47 50.94 -18.95
N ILE A 209 -14.05 50.93 -17.76
CA ILE A 209 -13.87 49.84 -16.78
C ILE A 209 -14.38 48.50 -17.35
N LEU A 210 -15.56 48.47 -17.98
CA LEU A 210 -16.11 47.26 -18.59
C LEU A 210 -15.24 46.73 -19.74
N GLN A 211 -14.69 47.63 -20.58
CA GLN A 211 -13.75 47.26 -21.63
C GLN A 211 -12.48 46.62 -21.06
N LEU A 212 -11.89 47.21 -20.03
CA LEU A 212 -10.68 46.68 -19.37
C LEU A 212 -10.93 45.31 -18.69
N ILE A 213 -12.11 45.12 -18.10
CA ILE A 213 -12.53 43.81 -17.54
C ILE A 213 -12.66 42.77 -18.65
N SER A 214 -13.23 43.12 -19.80
CA SER A 214 -13.41 42.21 -20.93
C SER A 214 -12.08 41.73 -21.55
N GLY A 215 -11.05 42.57 -21.49
CA GLY A 215 -9.69 42.24 -21.95
C GLY A 215 -8.83 41.51 -20.90
N GLY A 216 -9.36 41.22 -19.71
CA GLY A 216 -8.63 40.50 -18.66
C GLY A 216 -7.39 41.24 -18.12
N GLY A 217 -7.29 42.56 -18.37
CA GLY A 217 -6.14 43.37 -17.97
C GLY A 217 -4.89 43.23 -18.85
N LEU A 218 -4.98 42.58 -20.02
CA LEU A 218 -3.89 42.53 -21.01
C LEU A 218 -3.90 43.78 -21.90
N SER A 219 -2.72 44.30 -22.21
CA SER A 219 -2.58 45.46 -23.09
C SER A 219 -2.90 45.12 -24.54
N MET A 220 -2.68 43.87 -24.97
CA MET A 220 -3.02 43.39 -26.32
C MET A 220 -4.52 43.37 -26.63
N ALA A 221 -5.38 43.33 -25.62
CA ALA A 221 -6.84 43.23 -25.77
C ALA A 221 -7.56 44.57 -25.60
N SER A 222 -6.86 45.64 -25.21
CA SER A 222 -7.43 46.97 -24.96
C SER A 222 -6.67 48.04 -25.77
N SER A 223 -7.40 48.95 -26.41
CA SER A 223 -6.81 50.00 -27.26
C SER A 223 -6.20 51.16 -26.47
N ASP A 224 -6.54 51.28 -25.19
CA ASP A 224 -6.30 52.48 -24.37
C ASP A 224 -5.42 52.13 -23.16
N LEU A 225 -4.14 52.53 -23.19
CA LEU A 225 -3.17 52.28 -22.13
C LEU A 225 -3.44 53.18 -20.91
N MET A 226 -3.76 52.56 -19.78
CA MET A 226 -4.02 53.27 -18.52
C MET A 226 -2.70 53.58 -17.79
N CYS A 227 -2.51 54.85 -17.45
CA CYS A 227 -1.31 55.32 -16.77
C CYS A 227 -1.53 55.46 -15.27
N GLY A 228 -0.54 55.03 -14.47
CA GLY A 228 -0.60 55.13 -13.01
C GLY A 228 -0.62 53.78 -12.31
N ASP A 229 0.24 52.84 -12.70
CA ASP A 229 0.32 51.49 -12.11
C ASP A 229 1.79 51.04 -12.09
N PHE A 230 2.58 51.68 -11.22
CA PHE A 230 4.05 51.69 -11.31
C PHE A 230 4.79 51.38 -10.00
N LEU A 231 4.07 50.86 -8.99
CA LEU A 231 4.65 50.51 -7.68
C LEU A 231 4.30 49.08 -7.21
N TYR A 232 3.55 48.33 -8.03
CA TYR A 232 3.34 46.89 -7.80
C TYR A 232 2.87 46.14 -9.09
N SER A 233 3.81 45.60 -9.88
CA SER A 233 3.57 45.12 -11.25
C SER A 233 2.80 43.81 -11.28
N GLY A 234 1.59 43.85 -11.84
CA GLY A 234 0.72 42.67 -11.99
C GLY A 234 1.30 41.60 -12.91
N HIS A 235 2.05 41.99 -13.95
CA HIS A 235 2.69 41.05 -14.86
C HIS A 235 3.75 40.23 -14.12
N THR A 236 4.59 40.89 -13.32
CA THR A 236 5.57 40.20 -12.47
C THR A 236 4.88 39.29 -11.45
N VAL A 237 3.81 39.76 -10.79
CA VAL A 237 3.01 38.94 -9.86
C VAL A 237 2.48 37.68 -10.55
N MET A 238 1.88 37.82 -11.73
CA MET A 238 1.29 36.69 -12.46
C MET A 238 2.35 35.67 -12.90
N LEU A 239 3.46 36.13 -13.49
CA LEU A 239 4.56 35.26 -13.93
C LEU A 239 5.17 34.47 -12.77
N THR A 240 5.49 35.17 -11.68
CA THR A 240 6.15 34.59 -10.51
C THR A 240 5.23 33.64 -9.75
N LEU A 241 3.97 34.04 -9.50
CA LEU A 241 2.99 33.19 -8.82
C LEU A 241 2.70 31.92 -9.61
N THR A 242 2.49 32.04 -10.92
CA THR A 242 2.17 30.89 -11.79
C THR A 242 3.32 29.88 -11.83
N TYR A 243 4.57 30.35 -11.96
CA TYR A 243 5.74 29.49 -11.86
C TYR A 243 5.84 28.77 -10.51
N LEU A 244 5.65 29.49 -9.39
CA LEU A 244 5.72 28.90 -8.05
C LEU A 244 4.66 27.81 -7.86
N PHE A 245 3.45 28.01 -8.36
CA PHE A 245 2.37 27.01 -8.34
C PHE A 245 2.68 25.79 -9.23
N ILE A 246 3.21 26.02 -10.43
CA ILE A 246 3.65 24.94 -11.31
C ILE A 246 4.67 24.06 -10.58
N LYS A 247 5.69 24.68 -9.96
CA LYS A 247 6.76 23.98 -9.24
C LYS A 247 6.25 23.23 -8.00
N GLU A 248 5.36 23.82 -7.21
CA GLU A 248 4.82 23.21 -5.99
C GLU A 248 3.94 21.98 -6.29
N TYR A 249 3.06 22.07 -7.30
CA TYR A 249 2.10 21.02 -7.62
C TYR A 249 2.56 20.09 -8.75
N SER A 250 3.87 19.93 -8.95
CA SER A 250 4.42 18.95 -9.88
C SER A 250 5.58 18.15 -9.27
N PRO A 251 5.83 16.91 -9.72
CA PRO A 251 6.85 16.05 -9.12
C PRO A 251 8.25 16.58 -9.36
N ARG A 252 9.17 16.34 -8.41
CA ARG A 252 10.60 16.69 -8.56
C ARG A 252 11.31 15.98 -9.72
N SER A 253 10.76 14.87 -10.23
CA SER A 253 11.32 14.19 -11.41
C SER A 253 11.17 15.00 -12.71
N PHE A 254 10.25 15.97 -12.76
CA PHE A 254 9.99 16.80 -13.93
C PHE A 254 10.91 18.04 -13.98
N TRP A 255 12.20 17.83 -13.70
CA TRP A 255 13.18 18.91 -13.58
C TRP A 255 13.31 19.76 -14.87
N TRP A 256 13.21 19.14 -16.05
CA TRP A 256 13.25 19.81 -17.35
C TRP A 256 12.04 20.74 -17.58
N TYR A 257 10.86 20.32 -17.13
CA TYR A 257 9.64 21.14 -17.18
C TYR A 257 9.73 22.32 -16.20
N HIS A 258 10.29 22.10 -14.99
CA HIS A 258 10.55 23.18 -14.04
C HIS A 258 11.54 24.20 -14.58
N LEU A 259 12.61 23.73 -15.24
CA LEU A 259 13.61 24.59 -15.87
C LEU A 259 12.98 25.41 -16.99
N LEU A 260 12.18 24.81 -17.86
CA LEU A 260 11.48 25.50 -18.93
C LEU A 260 10.55 26.60 -18.40
N CYS A 261 9.72 26.29 -17.41
CA CYS A 261 8.79 27.27 -16.83
C CYS A 261 9.53 28.39 -16.07
N TRP A 262 10.65 28.06 -15.42
CA TRP A 262 11.52 29.05 -14.78
C TRP A 262 12.13 30.01 -15.79
N LEU A 263 12.65 29.50 -16.91
CA LEU A 263 13.19 30.30 -18.00
C LEU A 263 12.12 31.23 -18.60
N LEU A 264 10.92 30.71 -18.87
CA LEU A 264 9.80 31.53 -19.37
C LEU A 264 9.45 32.67 -18.41
N SER A 265 9.41 32.39 -17.10
CA SER A 265 9.12 33.41 -16.09
C SER A 265 10.22 34.47 -16.01
N ILE A 266 11.50 34.09 -16.03
CA ILE A 266 12.62 35.04 -15.96
C ILE A 266 12.70 35.88 -17.22
N VAL A 267 12.60 35.27 -18.40
CA VAL A 267 12.59 36.01 -19.67
C VAL A 267 11.45 37.02 -19.68
N GLY A 268 10.25 36.61 -19.24
CA GLY A 268 9.12 37.54 -19.11
C GLY A 268 9.41 38.72 -18.18
N VAL A 269 10.03 38.49 -17.02
CA VAL A 269 10.38 39.55 -16.06
C VAL A 269 11.47 40.48 -16.60
N VAL A 270 12.49 39.95 -17.28
CA VAL A 270 13.54 40.78 -17.91
C VAL A 270 12.96 41.63 -19.03
N CYS A 271 12.09 41.07 -19.86
CA CYS A 271 11.43 41.78 -20.95
C CYS A 271 10.56 42.95 -20.45
N ILE A 272 9.96 42.86 -19.25
CA ILE A 272 9.24 43.99 -18.62
C ILE A 272 10.19 45.18 -18.41
N LEU A 273 11.38 44.92 -17.86
CA LEU A 273 12.35 45.97 -17.57
C LEU A 273 12.92 46.58 -18.86
N VAL A 274 13.23 45.75 -19.86
CA VAL A 274 13.79 46.18 -21.15
C VAL A 274 12.77 46.96 -21.99
N ALA A 275 11.47 46.73 -21.80
CA ALA A 275 10.41 47.51 -22.44
C ALA A 275 10.30 48.94 -21.90
N HIS A 276 10.86 49.20 -20.70
CA HIS A 276 10.73 50.44 -19.94
C HIS A 276 9.28 50.76 -19.50
N ASP A 277 8.41 49.76 -19.49
CA ASP A 277 6.99 49.93 -19.15
C ASP A 277 6.74 49.86 -17.62
N HIS A 278 7.63 49.23 -16.84
CA HIS A 278 7.60 49.22 -15.37
C HIS A 278 8.97 49.56 -14.79
N TYR A 279 9.00 50.31 -13.67
CA TYR A 279 10.23 50.60 -12.93
C TYR A 279 10.88 49.33 -12.36
N SER A 280 12.21 49.35 -12.21
CA SER A 280 12.96 48.26 -11.61
C SER A 280 12.55 47.96 -10.17
N VAL A 281 12.28 49.01 -9.38
CA VAL A 281 11.78 48.88 -8.00
C VAL A 281 10.43 48.17 -7.95
N ASP A 282 9.57 48.43 -8.93
CA ASP A 282 8.24 47.84 -9.05
C ASP A 282 8.33 46.30 -9.20
N VAL A 283 9.18 45.86 -10.11
CA VAL A 283 9.43 44.43 -10.38
C VAL A 283 10.03 43.72 -9.15
N VAL A 284 11.00 44.35 -8.48
CA VAL A 284 11.65 43.76 -7.29
C VAL A 284 10.67 43.60 -6.13
N VAL A 285 9.87 44.63 -5.86
CA VAL A 285 8.85 44.60 -4.79
C VAL A 285 7.77 43.55 -5.10
N ALA A 286 7.29 43.49 -6.35
CA ALA A 286 6.32 42.49 -6.79
C ALA A 286 6.86 41.06 -6.61
N TYR A 287 8.10 40.79 -7.02
CA TYR A 287 8.74 39.49 -6.85
C TYR A 287 8.87 39.10 -5.36
N PHE A 288 9.34 40.04 -4.53
CA PHE A 288 9.57 39.78 -3.11
C PHE A 288 8.27 39.47 -2.36
N ILE A 289 7.24 40.31 -2.51
CA ILE A 289 5.96 40.12 -1.84
C ILE A 289 5.28 38.82 -2.29
N THR A 290 5.29 38.54 -3.61
CA THR A 290 4.69 37.32 -4.16
C THR A 290 5.36 36.06 -3.61
N SER A 291 6.70 36.02 -3.65
CA SER A 291 7.47 34.87 -3.17
C SER A 291 7.31 34.65 -1.66
N ARG A 292 7.33 35.73 -0.85
CA ARG A 292 7.18 35.62 0.61
C ARG A 292 5.78 35.18 1.01
N LEU A 293 4.74 35.76 0.41
CA LEU A 293 3.36 35.37 0.69
C LEU A 293 3.11 33.90 0.30
N PHE A 294 3.63 33.47 -0.86
CA PHE A 294 3.53 32.09 -1.31
C PHE A 294 4.17 31.11 -0.32
N CYS A 295 5.41 31.39 0.11
CA CYS A 295 6.13 30.56 1.07
C CYS A 295 5.41 30.51 2.43
N TRP A 296 4.99 31.66 2.98
CA TRP A 296 4.27 31.68 4.25
C TRP A 296 2.98 30.88 4.20
N TYR A 297 2.19 31.03 3.14
CA TYR A 297 0.95 30.28 2.95
C TYR A 297 1.20 28.77 2.90
N HIS A 298 2.14 28.31 2.06
CA HIS A 298 2.37 26.87 1.87
C HIS A 298 3.09 26.23 3.07
N THR A 299 3.97 26.94 3.77
CA THR A 299 4.56 26.48 5.03
C THR A 299 3.47 26.27 6.09
N MET A 300 2.55 27.22 6.27
CA MET A 300 1.43 27.04 7.20
C MET A 300 0.46 25.94 6.75
N ALA A 301 0.26 25.77 5.44
CA ALA A 301 -0.67 24.77 4.91
C ALA A 301 -0.13 23.33 5.05
N ASN A 302 1.19 23.14 4.92
CA ASN A 302 1.84 21.84 4.90
C ASN A 302 2.35 21.37 6.27
N VAL A 303 2.60 22.28 7.23
CA VAL A 303 3.04 21.93 8.60
C VAL A 303 1.87 22.04 9.58
N GLN A 304 1.34 20.89 10.03
CA GLN A 304 0.14 20.84 10.86
C GLN A 304 0.34 21.46 12.26
N GLU A 305 1.53 21.33 12.84
CA GLU A 305 1.89 21.91 14.14
C GLU A 305 1.77 23.43 14.16
N LEU A 306 2.04 24.09 13.03
CA LEU A 306 1.91 25.56 12.91
C LEU A 306 0.45 26.02 12.91
N LYS A 307 -0.50 25.17 12.49
CA LYS A 307 -1.94 25.50 12.53
C LYS A 307 -2.48 25.43 13.96
N THR A 308 -2.00 24.48 14.77
CA THR A 308 -2.51 24.22 16.12
C THR A 308 -1.76 24.97 17.21
N SER A 309 -0.46 25.25 17.04
CA SER A 309 0.37 25.89 18.07
C SER A 309 -0.14 27.27 18.49
N PRO A 310 -0.28 27.54 19.80
CA PRO A 310 -0.70 28.85 20.33
C PRO A 310 0.36 29.93 20.18
N HIS A 311 1.64 29.58 20.00
CA HIS A 311 2.78 30.51 19.93
C HIS A 311 3.23 30.86 18.49
N ASN A 312 2.37 30.65 17.49
CA ASN A 312 2.73 30.94 16.10
C ASN A 312 2.46 32.40 15.72
N TYR A 313 3.52 33.20 15.54
CA TYR A 313 3.42 34.61 15.09
C TYR A 313 2.76 34.77 13.71
N LEU A 314 2.76 33.75 12.86
CA LEU A 314 2.06 33.79 11.57
C LEU A 314 0.53 33.81 11.72
N LYS A 315 -0.02 33.44 12.89
CA LYS A 315 -1.45 33.61 13.21
C LYS A 315 -1.86 35.07 13.35
N ASN A 316 -0.92 35.98 13.59
CA ASN A 316 -1.20 37.41 13.75
C ASN A 316 -1.34 38.15 12.42
N THR A 317 -1.23 37.44 11.29
CA THR A 317 -1.48 38.02 9.97
C THR A 317 -2.97 38.28 9.79
N TRP A 318 -3.33 39.41 9.16
CA TRP A 318 -4.74 39.81 8.98
C TRP A 318 -5.57 38.78 8.20
N TRP A 319 -4.91 38.02 7.31
CA TRP A 319 -5.54 37.00 6.47
C TRP A 319 -5.62 35.62 7.15
N SER A 320 -5.07 35.45 8.37
CA SER A 320 -5.09 34.19 9.12
C SER A 320 -6.50 33.61 9.35
N PRO A 321 -7.53 34.40 9.70
CA PRO A 321 -8.89 33.88 9.84
C PRO A 321 -9.44 33.26 8.54
N VAL A 322 -9.13 33.90 7.41
CA VAL A 322 -9.55 33.43 6.08
C VAL A 322 -8.77 32.18 5.66
N PHE A 323 -7.47 32.13 5.97
CA PHE A 323 -6.65 30.94 5.81
C PHE A 323 -7.22 29.75 6.61
N ASN A 324 -7.53 29.97 7.88
CA ASN A 324 -8.10 28.95 8.74
C ASN A 324 -9.45 28.44 8.20
N PHE A 325 -10.28 29.31 7.62
CA PHE A 325 -11.52 28.92 6.96
C PHE A 325 -11.29 27.97 5.75
N PHE A 326 -10.34 28.30 4.87
CA PHE A 326 -10.04 27.50 3.68
C PHE A 326 -9.32 26.19 4.00
N GLU A 327 -8.41 26.17 4.98
CA GLU A 327 -7.56 25.02 5.31
C GLU A 327 -8.06 24.21 6.52
N ARG A 328 -9.17 24.58 7.18
CA ARG A 328 -9.74 23.87 8.37
C ARG A 328 -9.85 22.35 8.20
N ASN A 329 -10.27 21.93 7.01
CA ASN A 329 -10.55 20.53 6.70
C ASN A 329 -9.40 19.84 5.93
N VAL A 330 -8.23 20.48 5.85
CA VAL A 330 -6.99 19.93 5.26
C VAL A 330 -6.03 19.60 6.38
N GLN A 331 -6.06 18.35 6.82
CA GLN A 331 -5.27 17.87 7.96
C GLN A 331 -3.93 17.24 7.55
N ALA A 332 -3.68 17.10 6.24
CA ALA A 332 -2.47 16.50 5.68
C ALA A 332 -1.94 17.32 4.49
N PRO A 333 -0.63 17.29 4.20
CA PRO A 333 -0.06 17.89 3.00
C PRO A 333 -0.70 17.26 1.75
N VAL A 334 -1.00 18.10 0.75
CA VAL A 334 -1.69 17.66 -0.46
C VAL A 334 -0.70 16.90 -1.35
N PRO A 335 -0.90 15.60 -1.64
CA PRO A 335 0.04 14.85 -2.45
C PRO A 335 -0.13 15.20 -3.94
N CYS A 336 1.00 15.39 -4.63
CA CYS A 336 1.05 15.65 -6.08
C CYS A 336 0.69 14.38 -6.86
N THR A 337 -0.61 14.17 -7.08
CA THR A 337 -1.16 13.02 -7.81
C THR A 337 -2.04 13.49 -8.96
N PHE A 338 -1.90 12.84 -10.11
CA PHE A 338 -2.61 13.20 -11.34
C PHE A 338 -3.73 12.19 -11.65
N CYS A 339 -4.86 12.68 -12.16
CA CYS A 339 -5.96 11.89 -12.69
C CYS A 339 -6.52 12.55 -13.96
N TRP A 340 -7.11 11.74 -14.85
CA TRP A 340 -7.79 12.27 -16.03
C TRP A 340 -9.02 13.14 -15.63
N PRO A 341 -9.23 14.30 -16.27
CA PRO A 341 -10.30 15.24 -15.92
C PRO A 341 -11.71 14.71 -16.22
N ILE A 342 -11.84 13.71 -17.11
CA ILE A 342 -13.10 13.09 -17.51
C ILE A 342 -13.18 11.69 -16.87
N PRO A 343 -14.21 11.41 -16.05
CA PRO A 343 -14.45 10.06 -15.57
C PRO A 343 -14.97 9.23 -16.74
N TRP A 344 -14.13 8.35 -17.29
CA TRP A 344 -14.60 7.30 -18.17
C TRP A 344 -15.65 6.46 -17.41
N PRO A 345 -16.73 5.99 -18.05
CA PRO A 345 -17.76 5.21 -17.37
C PRO A 345 -17.12 4.05 -16.60
N PRO A 346 -17.64 3.68 -15.41
CA PRO A 346 -16.93 2.85 -14.42
C PRO A 346 -16.74 1.38 -14.82
N SER A 347 -16.96 1.05 -16.09
CA SER A 347 -16.86 -0.29 -16.66
C SER A 347 -15.43 -0.67 -17.04
N CYS A 348 -14.52 0.29 -17.23
CA CYS A 348 -13.18 0.02 -17.79
C CYS A 348 -12.01 0.17 -16.81
N LEU A 349 -12.22 0.62 -15.57
CA LEU A 349 -11.16 0.73 -14.55
C LEU A 349 -11.66 0.30 -13.16
N LYS A 350 -12.18 -0.93 -13.06
CA LYS A 350 -12.20 -1.65 -11.78
C LYS A 350 -10.79 -2.16 -11.46
N ASN A 351 -9.88 -1.25 -11.08
CA ASN A 351 -8.66 -1.68 -10.40
C ASN A 351 -9.01 -1.98 -8.96
N SER A 352 -9.45 -3.23 -8.75
CA SER A 352 -9.50 -3.91 -7.47
C SER A 352 -8.19 -3.67 -6.70
N CYS A 353 -8.26 -2.88 -5.64
CA CYS A 353 -7.12 -2.29 -4.96
C CYS A 353 -6.25 -3.31 -4.16
N ARG A 354 -6.31 -4.62 -4.41
CA ARG A 354 -5.68 -5.64 -3.54
C ARG A 354 -4.75 -6.65 -4.22
N ARG A 355 -4.40 -6.48 -5.49
CA ARG A 355 -3.50 -7.41 -6.21
C ARG A 355 -2.12 -6.83 -6.56
N ASP A 356 -1.96 -5.50 -6.49
CA ASP A 356 -0.91 -4.81 -7.24
C ASP A 356 0.54 -5.26 -6.97
N ALA A 357 0.94 -5.54 -5.73
CA ALA A 357 2.32 -5.92 -5.45
C ALA A 357 2.66 -7.29 -6.07
N LEU A 358 1.93 -8.33 -5.68
CA LEU A 358 2.24 -9.71 -6.04
C LEU A 358 1.90 -10.08 -7.49
N THR A 359 1.09 -9.27 -8.20
CA THR A 359 0.76 -9.50 -9.62
C THR A 359 1.45 -8.51 -10.57
N ASN A 360 1.50 -7.22 -10.27
CA ASN A 360 1.97 -6.22 -11.25
C ASN A 360 3.50 -6.05 -11.20
N ARG A 361 4.11 -6.27 -10.03
CA ARG A 361 5.56 -6.29 -9.82
C ARG A 361 6.01 -7.68 -9.34
N ALA A 362 5.41 -8.72 -9.92
CA ALA A 362 5.52 -10.07 -9.41
C ALA A 362 6.96 -10.57 -9.33
N GLU A 363 7.85 -10.21 -10.27
CA GLU A 363 9.24 -10.66 -10.25
C GLU A 363 10.03 -10.04 -9.10
N VAL A 364 9.83 -8.73 -8.86
CA VAL A 364 10.52 -7.97 -7.81
C VAL A 364 10.18 -8.49 -6.44
N PHE A 365 8.91 -8.82 -6.20
CA PHE A 365 8.43 -9.26 -4.89
C PHE A 365 8.35 -10.79 -4.76
N SER A 366 8.99 -11.56 -5.65
CA SER A 366 8.96 -13.02 -5.57
C SER A 366 10.06 -13.62 -4.70
N ASP A 367 11.03 -12.84 -4.22
CA ASP A 367 12.15 -13.40 -3.47
C ASP A 367 11.76 -13.76 -2.03
N ARG A 368 12.62 -14.53 -1.34
CA ARG A 368 12.41 -14.98 0.04
C ARG A 368 13.52 -14.45 0.96
N PRO A 369 13.16 -13.90 2.14
CA PRO A 369 14.15 -13.42 3.09
C PRO A 369 14.86 -14.57 3.81
N ASP A 370 16.05 -14.30 4.33
CA ASP A 370 16.80 -15.24 5.16
C ASP A 370 16.25 -15.23 6.59
N ILE A 371 15.35 -16.18 6.88
CA ILE A 371 14.79 -16.38 8.22
C ILE A 371 15.66 -17.43 8.92
N PRO A 372 16.42 -17.09 10.00
CA PRO A 372 17.45 -17.97 10.57
C PRO A 372 17.00 -19.41 10.84
N ILE A 373 15.82 -19.60 11.45
CA ILE A 373 15.30 -20.92 11.78
C ILE A 373 14.98 -21.75 10.52
N ILE A 374 14.45 -21.11 9.49
CA ILE A 374 14.10 -21.75 8.22
C ILE A 374 15.35 -22.00 7.37
N THR A 375 16.30 -21.06 7.39
CA THR A 375 17.57 -21.20 6.66
C THR A 375 18.41 -22.35 7.22
N ILE A 376 18.37 -22.58 8.55
CA ILE A 376 19.02 -23.73 9.17
C ILE A 376 18.37 -25.05 8.69
N LEU A 377 17.04 -25.13 8.70
CA LEU A 377 16.30 -26.34 8.32
C LEU A 377 16.35 -26.65 6.81
N THR A 378 16.25 -25.62 5.96
CA THR A 378 16.09 -25.80 4.51
C THR A 378 17.39 -25.63 3.73
N LYS A 379 18.44 -25.07 4.35
CA LYS A 379 19.68 -24.62 3.67
C LYS A 379 19.43 -23.81 2.39
N ARG A 380 18.32 -23.07 2.34
CA ARG A 380 17.82 -22.31 1.16
C ARG A 380 17.55 -23.16 -0.09
N ARG A 381 17.28 -24.45 0.08
CA ARG A 381 16.86 -25.40 -0.98
C ARG A 381 15.36 -25.71 -0.84
N GLY A 382 14.78 -26.38 -1.83
CA GLY A 382 13.35 -26.66 -1.89
C GLY A 382 12.56 -25.63 -2.70
N ILE A 383 11.27 -25.47 -2.40
CA ILE A 383 10.31 -24.69 -3.21
C ILE A 383 9.68 -23.57 -2.41
N VAL A 384 9.47 -23.76 -1.11
CA VAL A 384 8.70 -22.86 -0.26
C VAL A 384 9.56 -21.64 0.14
N CYS A 385 10.76 -21.91 0.66
CA CYS A 385 11.66 -20.90 1.23
C CYS A 385 12.90 -20.63 0.36
N ALA A 386 13.08 -21.36 -0.74
CA ALA A 386 14.19 -21.14 -1.67
C ALA A 386 14.09 -19.77 -2.37
N PRO A 387 15.25 -19.10 -2.58
CA PRO A 387 15.32 -17.80 -3.24
C PRO A 387 14.78 -17.87 -4.66
N TYR A 388 14.28 -16.74 -5.16
CA TYR A 388 13.73 -16.68 -6.49
C TYR A 388 14.85 -16.70 -7.54
N GLY A 389 14.79 -17.65 -8.46
CA GLY A 389 15.83 -17.82 -9.48
C GLY A 389 15.51 -18.91 -10.49
N THR A 390 16.45 -19.20 -11.38
CA THR A 390 16.31 -20.21 -12.44
C THR A 390 16.10 -21.62 -11.86
N VAL A 391 16.90 -22.00 -10.86
CA VAL A 391 16.77 -23.28 -10.14
C VAL A 391 15.37 -23.42 -9.54
N TRP A 392 14.91 -22.43 -8.78
CA TRP A 392 13.58 -22.46 -8.20
C TRP A 392 12.46 -22.52 -9.27
N ARG A 393 12.59 -21.78 -10.37
CA ARG A 393 11.61 -21.81 -11.47
C ARG A 393 11.53 -23.20 -12.12
N GLN A 394 12.67 -23.85 -12.34
CA GLN A 394 12.73 -25.22 -12.89
C GLN A 394 12.12 -26.23 -11.92
N GLN A 395 12.56 -26.20 -10.66
CA GLN A 395 12.07 -27.07 -9.58
C GLN A 395 10.56 -26.95 -9.37
N ARG A 396 10.07 -25.71 -9.30
CA ARG A 396 8.64 -25.42 -9.19
C ARG A 396 7.86 -25.89 -10.41
N LYS A 397 8.35 -25.62 -11.61
CA LYS A 397 7.68 -26.03 -12.85
C LYS A 397 7.56 -27.55 -12.93
N PHE A 398 8.64 -28.26 -12.60
CA PHE A 398 8.67 -29.71 -12.57
C PHE A 398 7.64 -30.26 -11.57
N CYS A 399 7.72 -29.87 -10.30
CA CYS A 399 6.83 -30.37 -9.25
C CYS A 399 5.37 -30.02 -9.54
N HIS A 400 5.08 -28.81 -9.98
CA HIS A 400 3.73 -28.40 -10.33
C HIS A 400 3.18 -29.18 -11.53
N THR A 401 4.00 -29.48 -12.53
CA THR A 401 3.61 -30.31 -13.68
C THR A 401 3.34 -31.75 -13.25
N ALA A 402 4.23 -32.32 -12.44
CA ALA A 402 4.05 -33.66 -11.88
C ALA A 402 2.75 -33.75 -11.06
N LEU A 403 2.51 -32.80 -10.15
CA LEU A 403 1.28 -32.79 -9.33
C LEU A 403 -0.01 -32.62 -10.15
N ARG A 404 0.06 -31.99 -11.34
CA ARG A 404 -1.09 -31.83 -12.26
C ARG A 404 -1.27 -33.00 -13.22
N ASN A 405 -0.25 -33.85 -13.39
CA ASN A 405 -0.38 -35.00 -14.29
C ASN A 405 -1.54 -35.90 -13.83
N PHE A 406 -2.43 -36.21 -14.77
CA PHE A 406 -3.74 -36.82 -14.52
C PHE A 406 -3.67 -38.08 -13.65
N ARG A 407 -2.64 -38.93 -13.86
CA ARG A 407 -2.42 -40.15 -13.05
C ARG A 407 -2.28 -39.86 -11.55
N LEU A 408 -1.51 -38.83 -11.19
CA LEU A 408 -1.30 -38.45 -9.78
C LEU A 408 -2.54 -37.81 -9.16
N SER A 409 -3.35 -37.10 -9.95
CA SER A 409 -4.61 -36.53 -9.46
C SER A 409 -5.65 -37.62 -9.14
N LYS A 410 -5.81 -38.63 -10.01
CA LYS A 410 -6.75 -39.73 -9.81
C LYS A 410 -6.34 -40.63 -8.64
N LEU A 411 -5.07 -41.03 -8.58
CA LEU A 411 -4.51 -41.78 -7.44
C LEU A 411 -4.70 -41.04 -6.11
N SER A 412 -4.58 -39.71 -6.14
CA SER A 412 -4.77 -38.91 -4.93
C SER A 412 -6.23 -38.84 -4.48
N ALA A 413 -7.19 -38.81 -5.41
CA ALA A 413 -8.61 -38.90 -5.06
C ALA A 413 -8.94 -40.28 -4.46
N GLU A 414 -8.45 -41.36 -5.07
CA GLU A 414 -8.64 -42.73 -4.56
C GLU A 414 -8.03 -42.93 -3.17
N SER A 415 -6.81 -42.43 -2.94
CA SER A 415 -6.16 -42.45 -1.63
C SER A 415 -6.93 -41.63 -0.59
N CYS A 416 -7.48 -40.46 -0.98
CA CYS A 416 -8.34 -39.67 -0.10
C CYS A 416 -9.55 -40.47 0.39
N VAL A 417 -10.22 -41.17 -0.53
CA VAL A 417 -11.43 -41.93 -0.21
C VAL A 417 -11.09 -43.08 0.76
N LYS A 418 -9.96 -43.76 0.56
CA LYS A 418 -9.49 -44.82 1.47
C LYS A 418 -9.22 -44.32 2.89
N GLU A 419 -8.49 -43.20 3.02
CA GLU A 419 -8.21 -42.61 4.35
C GLU A 419 -9.49 -42.07 5.00
N LEU A 420 -10.38 -41.48 4.21
CA LEU A 420 -11.67 -41.02 4.70
C LEU A 420 -12.52 -42.19 5.20
N TRP A 421 -12.46 -43.35 4.55
CA TRP A 421 -13.11 -44.56 5.04
C TRP A 421 -12.55 -45.01 6.40
N PHE A 422 -11.23 -44.93 6.60
CA PHE A 422 -10.61 -45.21 7.90
C PHE A 422 -11.09 -44.22 8.98
N VAL A 423 -11.07 -42.91 8.68
CA VAL A 423 -11.58 -41.87 9.58
C VAL A 423 -13.05 -42.12 9.93
N LYS A 424 -13.90 -42.39 8.93
CA LYS A 424 -15.31 -42.70 9.14
C LYS A 424 -15.49 -43.93 10.03
N SER A 425 -14.72 -44.98 9.79
CA SER A 425 -14.78 -46.22 10.58
C SER A 425 -14.43 -45.97 12.05
N GLU A 426 -13.40 -45.18 12.32
CA GLU A 426 -12.97 -44.86 13.68
C GLU A 426 -13.97 -43.93 14.39
N LEU A 427 -14.48 -42.91 13.69
CA LEU A 427 -15.55 -42.06 14.19
C LEU A 427 -16.82 -42.86 14.52
N TRP A 428 -17.13 -43.88 13.72
CA TRP A 428 -18.29 -44.74 13.96
C TRP A 428 -18.13 -45.55 15.25
N LYS A 429 -16.92 -46.06 15.55
CA LYS A 429 -16.64 -46.73 16.83
C LYS A 429 -16.80 -45.77 18.00
N LEU A 430 -16.15 -44.61 17.93
CA LEU A 430 -16.19 -43.60 18.99
C LEU A 430 -17.61 -43.07 19.24
N SER A 431 -18.44 -42.98 18.20
CA SER A 431 -19.83 -42.56 18.34
C SER A 431 -20.68 -43.50 19.18
N ARG A 432 -20.36 -44.82 19.18
CA ARG A 432 -21.09 -45.82 19.99
C ARG A 432 -20.77 -45.72 21.47
N GLU A 433 -19.60 -45.20 21.80
CA GLU A 433 -19.14 -45.03 23.18
C GLU A 433 -19.78 -43.80 23.84
N GLY A 434 -20.42 -42.91 23.06
CA GLY A 434 -21.11 -41.72 23.57
C GLY A 434 -20.18 -40.62 24.11
N CYS A 435 -18.87 -40.79 23.96
CA CYS A 435 -17.83 -39.89 24.46
C CYS A 435 -17.65 -38.66 23.56
N ASN A 436 -17.26 -37.54 24.17
CA ASN A 436 -16.78 -36.37 23.43
C ASN A 436 -15.38 -36.67 22.88
N VAL A 437 -15.16 -36.41 21.59
CA VAL A 437 -13.93 -36.80 20.88
C VAL A 437 -13.11 -35.57 20.50
N ASP A 438 -11.80 -35.60 20.74
CA ASP A 438 -10.85 -34.69 20.10
C ASP A 438 -10.49 -35.24 18.70
N LEU A 439 -10.88 -34.51 17.66
CA LEU A 439 -10.66 -34.91 16.27
C LEU A 439 -9.25 -34.60 15.76
N THR A 440 -8.48 -33.81 16.49
CA THR A 440 -7.13 -33.36 16.09
C THR A 440 -6.21 -34.52 15.70
N PRO A 441 -5.99 -35.55 16.55
CA PRO A 441 -5.09 -36.65 16.20
C PRO A 441 -5.61 -37.49 15.01
N LEU A 442 -6.93 -37.70 14.93
CA LEU A 442 -7.53 -38.52 13.87
C LEU A 442 -7.41 -37.85 12.50
N ILE A 443 -7.77 -36.57 12.42
CA ILE A 443 -7.70 -35.80 11.17
C ILE A 443 -6.23 -35.56 10.79
N SER A 444 -5.37 -35.22 11.76
CA SER A 444 -3.94 -35.03 11.50
C SER A 444 -3.30 -36.29 10.95
N ASN A 445 -3.59 -37.46 11.53
CA ASN A 445 -3.05 -38.73 11.06
C ASN A 445 -3.54 -39.09 9.66
N ALA A 446 -4.84 -38.90 9.36
CA ALA A 446 -5.38 -39.18 8.03
C ALA A 446 -4.76 -38.29 6.95
N VAL A 447 -4.59 -36.99 7.23
CA VAL A 447 -3.93 -36.06 6.31
C VAL A 447 -2.43 -36.38 6.17
N PHE A 448 -1.77 -36.73 7.27
CA PHE A 448 -0.35 -37.10 7.32
C PHE A 448 -0.06 -38.39 6.55
N GLN A 449 -0.80 -39.48 6.82
CA GLN A 449 -0.69 -40.76 6.11
C GLN A 449 -0.92 -40.59 4.62
N ARG A 450 -1.80 -39.68 4.20
CA ARG A 450 -2.02 -39.36 2.79
C ARG A 450 -0.86 -38.63 2.14
N HIS A 451 -0.33 -37.58 2.78
CA HIS A 451 0.84 -36.86 2.24
C HIS A 451 2.04 -37.80 2.09
N LEU A 452 2.12 -38.75 3.01
CA LEU A 452 3.05 -39.86 2.95
C LEU A 452 2.78 -40.82 1.79
N LEU A 453 1.56 -41.35 1.66
CA LEU A 453 1.19 -42.30 0.59
C LEU A 453 1.37 -41.71 -0.81
N ARG A 454 1.14 -40.40 -0.95
CA ARG A 454 1.29 -39.62 -2.20
C ARG A 454 2.74 -39.45 -2.62
N LEU A 455 3.62 -39.20 -1.66
CA LEU A 455 5.04 -38.99 -1.94
C LEU A 455 5.79 -40.32 -2.01
N LEU A 456 5.32 -41.39 -1.34
CA LEU A 456 6.18 -42.49 -0.87
C LEU A 456 5.55 -43.90 -0.89
N ARG A 457 4.26 -44.03 -1.22
CA ARG A 457 3.48 -45.30 -1.35
C ARG A 457 3.72 -46.38 -0.26
N THR A 458 4.05 -46.00 0.97
CA THR A 458 4.36 -46.89 2.10
C THR A 458 3.36 -46.69 3.26
N PRO A 459 2.63 -47.74 3.72
CA PRO A 459 1.75 -47.63 4.89
C PRO A 459 2.53 -47.72 6.21
N LEU A 460 2.13 -46.95 7.23
CA LEU A 460 2.67 -47.03 8.59
C LEU A 460 1.58 -47.14 9.66
N GLN A 461 1.93 -47.79 10.77
CA GLN A 461 1.19 -47.81 12.04
C GLN A 461 1.33 -46.45 12.77
N PRO A 462 0.28 -45.98 13.46
CA PRO A 462 0.29 -44.69 14.15
C PRO A 462 1.28 -44.69 15.34
N PRO A 463 2.01 -43.58 15.59
CA PRO A 463 2.81 -43.44 16.79
C PRO A 463 1.92 -43.33 18.03
N GLY A 464 2.33 -43.97 19.13
CA GLY A 464 1.60 -44.00 20.40
C GLY A 464 1.52 -42.64 21.13
N PRO A 465 0.65 -42.50 22.15
CA PRO A 465 0.35 -41.22 22.78
C PRO A 465 1.43 -40.82 23.80
N GLY A 466 1.90 -39.57 23.75
CA GLY A 466 2.74 -39.01 24.82
C GLY A 466 2.81 -37.48 24.78
N VAL A 467 2.12 -36.79 25.72
CA VAL A 467 2.60 -36.08 26.94
C VAL A 467 2.58 -34.54 26.72
N PRO A 468 2.11 -33.74 27.71
CA PRO A 468 1.58 -32.40 27.48
C PRO A 468 2.63 -31.27 27.41
N HIS A 469 2.24 -30.20 26.71
CA HIS A 469 2.97 -28.96 26.52
C HIS A 469 3.18 -28.16 27.83
N GLN A 470 4.44 -27.86 28.16
CA GLN A 470 4.84 -26.66 28.90
C GLN A 470 6.06 -26.02 28.22
N ALA A 471 5.93 -24.75 27.84
CA ALA A 471 6.93 -24.03 27.06
C ALA A 471 7.93 -23.27 27.96
N GLY A 472 9.17 -23.74 27.94
CA GLY A 472 10.40 -23.09 28.44
C GLY A 472 11.57 -23.40 27.48
N PRO A 473 12.85 -23.06 27.78
CA PRO A 473 13.97 -23.01 26.83
C PRO A 473 14.46 -24.34 26.22
N HIS A 474 13.59 -25.35 26.10
CA HIS A 474 13.79 -26.65 25.44
C HIS A 474 13.58 -26.64 23.91
N VAL A 475 13.07 -25.55 23.34
CA VAL A 475 12.55 -25.51 21.95
C VAL A 475 13.62 -25.84 20.89
N GLN A 476 14.89 -25.44 21.07
CA GLN A 476 15.93 -25.64 20.05
C GLN A 476 16.41 -27.10 19.98
N GLY A 477 16.44 -27.80 21.12
CA GLY A 477 16.77 -29.22 21.19
C GLY A 477 15.64 -30.11 20.66
N GLU A 478 14.39 -29.75 20.95
CA GLU A 478 13.22 -30.47 20.44
C GLU A 478 13.06 -30.31 18.92
N ILE A 479 13.23 -29.09 18.39
CA ILE A 479 13.21 -28.86 16.94
C ILE A 479 14.29 -29.68 16.23
N ARG A 480 15.51 -29.74 16.79
CA ARG A 480 16.62 -30.50 16.21
C ARG A 480 16.38 -32.01 16.25
N LYS A 481 15.69 -32.51 17.28
CA LYS A 481 15.29 -33.92 17.38
C LYS A 481 14.23 -34.27 16.33
N VAL A 482 13.17 -33.46 16.24
CA VAL A 482 12.12 -33.62 15.22
C VAL A 482 12.70 -33.51 13.80
N GLU A 483 13.63 -32.59 13.57
CA GLU A 483 14.36 -32.46 12.30
C GLU A 483 15.14 -33.74 11.98
N THR A 484 15.82 -34.34 12.95
CA THR A 484 16.60 -35.57 12.77
C THR A 484 15.69 -36.76 12.43
N ASP A 485 14.56 -36.87 13.14
CA ASP A 485 13.59 -37.95 12.94
C ASP A 485 12.94 -37.84 11.54
N ILE A 486 12.46 -36.65 11.15
CA ILE A 486 11.91 -36.42 9.79
C ILE A 486 12.99 -36.63 8.73
N SER A 487 14.21 -36.17 8.96
CA SER A 487 15.30 -36.30 7.99
C SER A 487 15.67 -37.75 7.75
N SER A 488 15.81 -38.54 8.82
CA SER A 488 16.13 -39.97 8.71
C SER A 488 15.02 -40.74 7.99
N PHE A 489 13.77 -40.40 8.32
CA PHE A 489 12.58 -40.97 7.70
C PHE A 489 12.50 -40.69 6.20
N LEU A 490 12.60 -39.43 5.77
CA LEU A 490 12.54 -39.07 4.36
C LEU A 490 13.73 -39.63 3.56
N ARG A 491 14.92 -39.70 4.16
CA ARG A 491 16.10 -40.30 3.51
C ARG A 491 15.94 -41.80 3.31
N ALA A 492 15.45 -42.52 4.31
CA ALA A 492 15.18 -43.96 4.19
C ALA A 492 14.24 -44.25 3.02
N ILE A 493 13.23 -43.39 2.84
CA ILE A 493 12.25 -43.54 1.77
C ILE A 493 12.83 -43.19 0.40
N ILE A 494 13.59 -42.10 0.28
CA ILE A 494 14.28 -41.76 -0.97
C ILE A 494 15.23 -42.91 -1.38
N ALA A 495 15.93 -43.52 -0.42
CA ALA A 495 16.79 -44.67 -0.66
C ALA A 495 16.00 -45.92 -1.13
N GLN A 496 14.81 -46.16 -0.57
CA GLN A 496 13.92 -47.24 -1.02
C GLN A 496 13.40 -47.01 -2.44
N HIS A 497 13.06 -45.77 -2.79
CA HIS A 497 12.66 -45.42 -4.16
C HIS A 497 13.82 -45.59 -5.13
N SER A 498 15.00 -45.12 -4.77
CA SER A 498 16.22 -45.26 -5.57
C SER A 498 16.54 -46.74 -5.86
N SER A 499 16.35 -47.64 -4.88
CA SER A 499 16.62 -49.08 -5.06
C SER A 499 15.54 -49.84 -5.84
N THR A 500 14.31 -49.33 -5.89
CA THR A 500 13.14 -49.98 -6.55
C THR A 500 12.64 -49.21 -7.78
N LEU A 501 13.44 -48.26 -8.26
CA LEU A 501 13.10 -47.39 -9.37
C LEU A 501 12.98 -48.18 -10.67
N ASP A 502 11.82 -48.02 -11.31
CA ASP A 502 11.57 -48.47 -12.68
C ASP A 502 11.48 -47.22 -13.57
N PRO A 503 12.50 -46.89 -14.37
CA PRO A 503 12.53 -45.66 -15.17
C PRO A 503 11.39 -45.55 -16.19
N ASP A 504 10.85 -46.68 -16.65
CA ASP A 504 9.77 -46.74 -17.64
C ASP A 504 8.39 -46.60 -17.00
N ASN A 505 8.28 -46.87 -15.69
CA ASN A 505 7.03 -46.80 -14.95
C ASN A 505 7.19 -46.08 -13.59
N PRO A 506 7.49 -44.77 -13.59
CA PRO A 506 7.64 -44.01 -12.35
C PRO A 506 6.32 -43.95 -11.59
N LYS A 507 6.34 -44.33 -10.32
CA LYS A 507 5.13 -44.57 -9.50
C LYS A 507 4.58 -43.29 -8.89
N ASP A 508 5.45 -42.35 -8.53
CA ASP A 508 5.10 -41.12 -7.84
C ASP A 508 6.08 -39.96 -8.13
N LEU A 509 5.97 -38.89 -7.36
CA LEU A 509 6.79 -37.69 -7.53
C LEU A 509 8.28 -37.97 -7.33
N ILE A 510 8.65 -38.90 -6.42
CA ILE A 510 10.06 -39.22 -6.17
C ILE A 510 10.63 -39.93 -7.39
N ASP A 511 9.97 -40.97 -7.87
CA ASP A 511 10.44 -41.71 -9.06
C ASP A 511 10.55 -40.77 -10.27
N LEU A 512 9.52 -39.94 -10.50
CA LEU A 512 9.54 -38.94 -11.58
C LEU A 512 10.75 -37.99 -11.45
N TYR A 513 11.05 -37.55 -10.23
CA TYR A 513 12.17 -36.65 -9.98
C TYR A 513 13.51 -37.34 -10.20
N LEU A 514 13.68 -38.57 -9.71
CA LEU A 514 14.91 -39.35 -9.88
C LEU A 514 15.20 -39.60 -11.36
N VAL A 515 14.18 -39.96 -12.14
CA VAL A 515 14.30 -40.12 -13.60
C VAL A 515 14.70 -38.81 -14.28
N GLU A 516 14.10 -37.68 -13.90
CA GLU A 516 14.46 -36.38 -14.47
C GLU A 516 15.87 -35.94 -14.06
N ALA A 517 16.28 -36.20 -12.82
CA ALA A 517 17.62 -35.91 -12.32
C ALA A 517 18.67 -36.71 -13.11
N ALA A 518 18.44 -38.01 -13.36
CA ALA A 518 19.32 -38.85 -14.17
C ALA A 518 19.42 -38.33 -15.61
N ARG A 519 18.29 -38.03 -16.26
CA ARG A 519 18.26 -37.47 -17.63
C ARG A 519 19.01 -36.15 -17.75
N GLN A 520 18.89 -35.27 -16.76
CA GLN A 520 19.64 -34.02 -16.77
C GLN A 520 21.12 -34.25 -16.56
N GLN A 521 21.49 -35.15 -15.66
CA GLN A 521 22.90 -35.48 -15.43
C GLN A 521 23.60 -35.98 -16.70
N GLU A 522 22.92 -36.81 -17.50
CA GLU A 522 23.40 -37.28 -18.80
C GLU A 522 23.58 -36.13 -19.81
N ARG A 523 22.63 -35.18 -19.86
CA ARG A 523 22.67 -34.06 -20.81
C ARG A 523 23.79 -33.07 -20.54
N VAL A 524 24.12 -32.81 -19.27
CA VAL A 524 25.10 -31.77 -18.90
C VAL A 524 26.51 -32.34 -18.64
N GLY A 525 26.75 -33.63 -18.90
CA GLY A 525 28.10 -34.21 -19.04
C GLY A 525 29.04 -33.94 -17.87
N GLY A 526 28.56 -33.99 -16.62
CA GLY A 526 29.36 -33.80 -15.41
C GLY A 526 29.37 -32.37 -14.80
N GLN A 527 28.66 -31.41 -15.39
CA GLN A 527 28.41 -30.12 -14.72
C GLN A 527 27.31 -30.22 -13.65
N GLN A 528 27.30 -29.28 -12.70
CA GLN A 528 26.32 -29.23 -11.63
C GLN A 528 24.92 -28.93 -12.18
N THR A 529 24.00 -29.89 -12.02
CA THR A 529 22.60 -29.74 -12.44
C THR A 529 21.75 -29.11 -11.33
N SER A 530 20.60 -28.57 -11.70
CA SER A 530 19.62 -28.06 -10.73
C SER A 530 18.83 -29.17 -10.03
N PHE A 531 18.96 -30.42 -10.47
CA PHE A 531 18.25 -31.60 -9.97
C PHE A 531 19.23 -32.58 -9.32
N SER A 532 19.20 -32.66 -8.00
CA SER A 532 19.94 -33.66 -7.23
C SER A 532 19.06 -34.34 -6.20
N GLU A 533 19.48 -35.52 -5.75
CA GLU A 533 18.84 -36.25 -4.65
C GLU A 533 18.82 -35.44 -3.35
N ASP A 534 19.90 -34.71 -3.07
CA ASP A 534 19.95 -33.76 -1.97
C ASP A 534 18.89 -32.66 -2.08
N TYR A 535 18.61 -32.17 -3.29
CA TYR A 535 17.58 -31.16 -3.49
C TYR A 535 16.17 -31.77 -3.41
N LEU A 536 16.00 -33.00 -3.90
CA LEU A 536 14.77 -33.79 -3.77
C LEU A 536 14.35 -33.90 -2.31
N PHE A 537 15.28 -34.20 -1.40
CA PHE A 537 15.01 -34.25 0.04
C PHE A 537 14.29 -32.99 0.55
N TYR A 538 14.75 -31.79 0.17
CA TYR A 538 14.11 -30.54 0.58
C TYR A 538 12.77 -30.30 -0.11
N VAL A 539 12.62 -30.71 -1.37
CA VAL A 539 11.33 -30.64 -2.09
C VAL A 539 10.26 -31.51 -1.43
N ILE A 540 10.59 -32.76 -1.10
CA ILE A 540 9.67 -33.69 -0.45
C ILE A 540 9.35 -33.23 0.97
N SER A 541 10.35 -32.75 1.71
CA SER A 541 10.15 -32.15 3.04
C SER A 541 9.16 -30.98 3.00
N ASP A 542 9.34 -30.05 2.05
CA ASP A 542 8.47 -28.89 1.85
C ASP A 542 7.03 -29.30 1.54
N LEU A 543 6.83 -30.24 0.61
CA LEU A 543 5.50 -30.71 0.20
C LEU A 543 4.78 -31.44 1.35
N PHE A 544 5.53 -32.23 2.13
CA PHE A 544 5.00 -33.00 3.23
C PHE A 544 4.52 -32.10 4.38
N VAL A 545 5.38 -31.18 4.83
CA VAL A 545 5.06 -30.27 5.94
C VAL A 545 3.95 -29.30 5.54
N ALA A 546 4.05 -28.68 4.36
CA ALA A 546 3.09 -27.67 3.93
C ALA A 546 1.68 -28.25 3.72
N GLY A 547 1.59 -29.45 3.16
CA GLY A 547 0.31 -30.07 2.85
C GLY A 547 -0.39 -30.70 4.05
N THR A 548 0.35 -31.10 5.08
CA THR A 548 -0.22 -31.73 6.29
C THR A 548 -0.88 -30.71 7.21
N ASP A 549 -0.11 -29.76 7.75
CA ASP A 549 -0.61 -28.89 8.82
C ASP A 549 -1.71 -27.92 8.32
N THR A 550 -1.58 -27.39 7.10
CA THR A 550 -2.56 -26.45 6.55
C THR A 550 -3.92 -27.11 6.25
N THR A 551 -3.91 -28.32 5.69
CA THR A 551 -5.14 -29.05 5.36
C THR A 551 -5.85 -29.51 6.63
N THR A 552 -5.11 -30.08 7.60
CA THR A 552 -5.64 -30.50 8.90
C THR A 552 -6.33 -29.35 9.61
N ASN A 553 -5.66 -28.21 9.77
CA ASN A 553 -6.26 -27.05 10.45
C ASN A 553 -7.50 -26.53 9.71
N THR A 554 -7.51 -26.56 8.38
CA THR A 554 -8.68 -26.14 7.59
C THR A 554 -9.87 -27.09 7.80
N VAL A 555 -9.64 -28.40 7.85
CA VAL A 555 -10.69 -29.40 8.16
C VAL A 555 -11.20 -29.23 9.59
N LEU A 556 -10.31 -29.05 10.57
CA LEU A 556 -10.71 -28.81 11.96
C LEU A 556 -11.52 -27.52 12.10
N TRP A 557 -11.16 -26.45 11.41
CA TRP A 557 -12.00 -25.27 11.36
C TRP A 557 -13.36 -25.54 10.70
N ALA A 558 -13.40 -26.26 9.59
CA ALA A 558 -14.64 -26.59 8.90
C ALA A 558 -15.61 -27.32 9.83
N LEU A 559 -15.13 -28.35 10.55
CA LEU A 559 -15.94 -29.09 11.51
C LEU A 559 -16.42 -28.20 12.67
N LEU A 560 -15.57 -27.32 13.18
CA LEU A 560 -15.96 -26.36 14.21
C LEU A 560 -17.04 -25.39 13.72
N TYR A 561 -16.95 -24.87 12.49
CA TYR A 561 -17.99 -24.05 11.88
C TYR A 561 -19.28 -24.84 11.67
N MET A 562 -19.22 -26.11 11.28
CA MET A 562 -20.42 -26.95 11.14
C MET A 562 -21.13 -27.17 12.49
N CYS A 563 -20.38 -27.34 13.58
CA CYS A 563 -20.95 -27.45 14.91
C CYS A 563 -21.55 -26.13 15.41
N THR A 564 -20.89 -25.00 15.09
CA THR A 564 -21.30 -23.65 15.54
C THR A 564 -22.48 -23.10 14.73
N TYR A 565 -22.65 -23.57 13.49
CA TYR A 565 -23.73 -23.17 12.57
C TYR A 565 -24.52 -24.41 12.09
N PRO A 566 -25.33 -25.05 12.96
CA PRO A 566 -26.09 -26.26 12.63
C PRO A 566 -26.96 -26.11 11.38
N GLN A 567 -27.55 -24.94 11.17
CA GLN A 567 -28.36 -24.62 9.98
C GLN A 567 -27.58 -24.66 8.67
N VAL A 568 -26.26 -24.41 8.71
CA VAL A 568 -25.39 -24.55 7.54
C VAL A 568 -25.05 -26.03 7.33
N GLN A 569 -24.73 -26.74 8.42
CA GLN A 569 -24.49 -28.18 8.38
C GLN A 569 -25.68 -28.95 7.80
N GLU A 570 -26.90 -28.68 8.25
CA GLU A 570 -28.14 -29.28 7.72
C GLU A 570 -28.32 -29.02 6.22
N LYS A 571 -28.01 -27.80 5.74
CA LYS A 571 -28.10 -27.46 4.32
C LYS A 571 -27.07 -28.19 3.47
N VAL A 572 -25.82 -28.28 3.94
CA VAL A 572 -24.77 -29.07 3.28
C VAL A 572 -25.19 -30.54 3.22
N GLN A 573 -25.67 -31.08 4.33
CA GLN A 573 -26.16 -32.45 4.43
C GLN A 573 -27.32 -32.74 3.47
N ALA A 574 -28.32 -31.85 3.41
CA ALA A 574 -29.46 -31.97 2.52
C ALA A 574 -29.06 -31.89 1.03
N GLU A 575 -28.10 -31.02 0.69
CA GLU A 575 -27.56 -30.94 -0.67
C GLU A 575 -26.86 -32.24 -1.08
N ILE A 576 -26.03 -32.79 -0.18
CA ILE A 576 -25.34 -34.07 -0.40
C ILE A 576 -26.33 -35.22 -0.53
N ASP A 577 -27.35 -35.29 0.33
CA ASP A 577 -28.38 -36.33 0.25
C ASP A 577 -29.18 -36.25 -1.06
N SER A 578 -29.46 -35.04 -1.55
CA SER A 578 -30.20 -34.85 -2.80
C SER A 578 -29.41 -35.26 -4.05
N VAL A 579 -28.09 -35.09 -4.05
CA VAL A 579 -27.24 -35.26 -5.26
C VAL A 579 -26.50 -36.59 -5.26
N VAL A 580 -25.95 -36.97 -4.12
CA VAL A 580 -25.13 -38.19 -3.95
C VAL A 580 -25.95 -39.32 -3.33
N GLY A 581 -26.84 -38.97 -2.40
CA GLY A 581 -27.70 -39.94 -1.72
C GLY A 581 -26.95 -40.81 -0.71
N SER A 582 -27.42 -42.04 -0.56
CA SER A 582 -26.89 -43.01 0.41
C SER A 582 -26.12 -44.17 -0.16
N ASP A 583 -26.20 -44.40 -1.45
CA ASP A 583 -25.78 -45.69 -2.01
C ASP A 583 -24.32 -45.68 -2.48
N ARG A 584 -23.68 -44.50 -2.46
CA ARG A 584 -22.28 -44.31 -2.86
C ARG A 584 -21.61 -43.18 -2.09
N GLU A 585 -20.29 -43.22 -2.09
CA GLU A 585 -19.43 -42.15 -1.55
C GLU A 585 -19.40 -40.91 -2.47
N PRO A 586 -19.23 -39.69 -1.91
CA PRO A 586 -19.01 -38.49 -2.69
C PRO A 586 -17.70 -38.58 -3.47
N SER A 587 -17.75 -38.14 -4.72
CA SER A 587 -16.62 -38.12 -5.63
C SER A 587 -16.35 -36.71 -6.14
N LEU A 588 -15.22 -36.50 -6.80
CA LEU A 588 -14.92 -35.20 -7.41
C LEU A 588 -15.86 -34.80 -8.53
N GLU A 589 -16.55 -35.76 -9.15
CA GLU A 589 -17.52 -35.51 -10.22
C GLU A 589 -18.77 -34.81 -9.68
N ASP A 590 -19.09 -35.03 -8.39
CA ASP A 590 -20.23 -34.41 -7.71
C ASP A 590 -20.02 -32.93 -7.42
N LYS A 591 -18.77 -32.46 -7.47
CA LYS A 591 -18.40 -31.10 -7.06
C LYS A 591 -19.18 -30.02 -7.79
N ALA A 592 -19.38 -30.17 -9.10
CA ALA A 592 -20.13 -29.19 -9.89
C ALA A 592 -21.62 -29.11 -9.50
N SER A 593 -22.15 -30.17 -8.90
CA SER A 593 -23.55 -30.31 -8.47
C SER A 593 -23.74 -30.03 -6.97
N LEU A 594 -22.67 -29.72 -6.23
CA LEU A 594 -22.69 -29.40 -4.80
C LEU A 594 -22.21 -27.96 -4.51
N PRO A 595 -22.86 -26.93 -5.10
CA PRO A 595 -22.41 -25.54 -4.99
C PRO A 595 -22.46 -24.98 -3.56
N PHE A 596 -23.45 -25.34 -2.75
CA PHE A 596 -23.54 -24.87 -1.36
C PHE A 596 -22.43 -25.48 -0.49
N THR A 597 -22.10 -26.74 -0.72
CA THR A 597 -20.97 -27.42 -0.08
C THR A 597 -19.65 -26.76 -0.48
N GLU A 598 -19.41 -26.48 -1.77
CA GLU A 598 -18.21 -25.77 -2.22
C GLU A 598 -18.14 -24.34 -1.64
N ALA A 599 -19.25 -23.61 -1.65
CA ALA A 599 -19.35 -22.28 -1.07
C ALA A 599 -19.05 -22.27 0.44
N THR A 600 -19.46 -23.32 1.16
CA THR A 600 -19.18 -23.50 2.59
C THR A 600 -17.69 -23.68 2.84
N ILE A 601 -17.02 -24.53 2.05
CA ILE A 601 -15.56 -24.71 2.14
C ILE A 601 -14.83 -23.38 1.88
N MET A 602 -15.27 -22.64 0.86
CA MET A 602 -14.68 -21.34 0.53
C MET A 602 -14.87 -20.31 1.66
N GLU A 603 -16.03 -20.30 2.31
CA GLU A 603 -16.26 -19.40 3.45
C GLU A 603 -15.43 -19.80 4.68
N VAL A 604 -15.24 -21.10 4.94
CA VAL A 604 -14.29 -21.55 5.97
C VAL A 604 -12.88 -21.04 5.65
N GLN A 605 -12.41 -21.21 4.42
CA GLN A 605 -11.10 -20.72 4.00
C GLN A 605 -10.96 -19.19 4.12
N ARG A 606 -12.03 -18.43 3.85
CA ARG A 606 -12.02 -16.96 4.00
C ARG A 606 -11.93 -16.56 5.48
N MET A 607 -12.75 -17.17 6.32
CA MET A 607 -12.83 -16.81 7.75
C MET A 607 -11.56 -17.17 8.50
N THR A 608 -10.95 -18.29 8.14
CA THR A 608 -9.78 -18.82 8.85
C THR A 608 -8.50 -18.27 8.29
N ALA A 609 -8.43 -18.07 6.96
CA ALA A 609 -7.21 -17.70 6.25
C ALA A 609 -5.99 -18.45 6.84
N VAL A 610 -5.98 -19.79 6.72
CA VAL A 610 -5.11 -20.70 7.51
C VAL A 610 -3.64 -20.28 7.61
N VAL A 611 -3.10 -19.55 6.64
CA VAL A 611 -1.81 -18.84 6.74
C VAL A 611 -2.06 -17.32 6.63
N PRO A 612 -2.45 -16.63 7.72
CA PRO A 612 -3.05 -15.30 7.61
C PRO A 612 -2.08 -14.21 7.18
N LEU A 613 -0.77 -14.39 7.39
CA LEU A 613 0.29 -13.47 6.96
C LEU A 613 1.08 -13.96 5.73
N ALA A 614 0.57 -15.00 5.05
CA ALA A 614 1.29 -15.73 4.02
C ALA A 614 2.72 -16.11 4.46
N ILE A 615 3.57 -16.50 3.50
CA ILE A 615 5.00 -16.68 3.74
C ILE A 615 5.70 -15.36 3.35
N PRO A 616 6.60 -14.80 4.17
CA PRO A 616 7.28 -13.55 3.87
C PRO A 616 7.97 -13.54 2.50
N HIS A 617 7.83 -12.43 1.80
CA HIS A 617 8.48 -12.11 0.54
C HIS A 617 9.64 -11.14 0.78
N MET A 618 10.50 -10.96 -0.21
CA MET A 618 11.58 -9.98 -0.18
C MET A 618 11.67 -9.27 -1.54
N ALA A 619 11.95 -7.97 -1.52
CA ALA A 619 12.21 -7.20 -2.73
C ALA A 619 13.59 -7.57 -3.31
N SER A 620 13.64 -8.09 -4.53
CA SER A 620 14.90 -8.46 -5.20
C SER A 620 15.70 -7.26 -5.71
N GLU A 621 15.04 -6.12 -5.88
CA GLU A 621 15.60 -4.84 -6.31
C GLU A 621 14.84 -3.68 -5.66
N THR A 622 15.46 -2.49 -5.64
CA THR A 622 14.82 -1.27 -5.18
C THR A 622 13.75 -0.86 -6.18
N THR A 623 12.51 -0.64 -5.72
CA THR A 623 11.38 -0.35 -6.61
C THR A 623 10.42 0.67 -6.02
N GLU A 624 9.75 1.42 -6.90
CA GLU A 624 8.66 2.32 -6.53
C GLU A 624 7.34 1.55 -6.50
N PHE A 625 6.67 1.54 -5.35
CA PHE A 625 5.37 0.92 -5.17
C PHE A 625 4.40 1.86 -4.45
N ARG A 626 3.33 2.25 -5.14
CA ARG A 626 2.28 3.17 -4.63
C ARG A 626 2.82 4.48 -4.03
N GLY A 627 3.87 5.03 -4.63
CA GLY A 627 4.51 6.29 -4.20
C GLY A 627 5.53 6.13 -3.07
N TYR A 628 5.82 4.88 -2.67
CA TYR A 628 6.89 4.55 -1.73
C TYR A 628 8.06 3.91 -2.47
N THR A 629 9.27 4.40 -2.18
CA THR A 629 10.51 3.71 -2.54
C THR A 629 10.70 2.52 -1.59
N ILE A 630 10.65 1.29 -2.11
CA ILE A 630 10.93 0.06 -1.36
C ILE A 630 12.35 -0.38 -1.70
N PRO A 631 13.32 -0.29 -0.76
CA PRO A 631 14.69 -0.73 -1.00
C PRO A 631 14.82 -2.24 -1.27
N LYS A 632 15.81 -2.62 -2.08
CA LYS A 632 16.23 -4.02 -2.24
C LYS A 632 16.49 -4.67 -0.87
N GLY A 633 16.06 -5.92 -0.70
CA GLY A 633 16.21 -6.68 0.54
C GLY A 633 15.10 -6.44 1.56
N THR A 634 14.17 -5.50 1.31
CA THR A 634 13.05 -5.24 2.20
C THR A 634 12.14 -6.47 2.30
N VAL A 635 11.83 -6.89 3.52
CA VAL A 635 10.88 -7.99 3.81
C VAL A 635 9.46 -7.49 3.66
N ILE A 636 8.64 -8.23 2.92
CA ILE A 636 7.25 -7.91 2.61
C ILE A 636 6.38 -9.02 3.16
N ILE A 637 5.43 -8.68 4.03
CA ILE A 637 4.51 -9.63 4.66
C ILE A 637 3.10 -9.42 4.09
N PRO A 638 2.61 -10.32 3.21
CA PRO A 638 1.25 -10.22 2.69
C PRO A 638 0.21 -10.59 3.76
N ASN A 639 -0.58 -9.62 4.20
CA ASN A 639 -1.64 -9.87 5.17
C ASN A 639 -2.92 -10.39 4.47
N LEU A 640 -3.04 -11.71 4.29
CA LEU A 640 -4.22 -12.35 3.69
C LEU A 640 -5.46 -12.20 4.58
N TRP A 641 -5.29 -12.20 5.90
CA TRP A 641 -6.37 -12.00 6.86
C TRP A 641 -7.09 -10.67 6.61
N SER A 642 -6.34 -9.58 6.43
CA SER A 642 -6.94 -8.27 6.15
C SER A 642 -7.68 -8.27 4.81
N VAL A 643 -7.14 -8.92 3.76
CA VAL A 643 -7.82 -9.03 2.47
C VAL A 643 -9.18 -9.75 2.58
N HIS A 644 -9.25 -10.78 3.42
CA HIS A 644 -10.45 -11.60 3.64
C HIS A 644 -11.44 -11.01 4.63
N ARG A 645 -11.04 -10.05 5.47
CA ARG A 645 -11.91 -9.36 6.43
C ARG A 645 -12.18 -7.89 6.13
N ASP A 646 -11.67 -7.36 5.04
CA ASP A 646 -11.86 -5.94 4.75
C ASP A 646 -13.35 -5.62 4.48
N PRO A 647 -13.98 -4.78 5.32
CA PRO A 647 -15.41 -4.48 5.27
C PRO A 647 -15.83 -3.71 4.00
N THR A 648 -14.87 -3.18 3.24
CA THR A 648 -15.12 -2.46 1.99
C THR A 648 -15.43 -3.39 0.82
N VAL A 649 -15.09 -4.67 0.96
CA VAL A 649 -15.30 -5.71 -0.07
C VAL A 649 -16.15 -6.86 0.44
N TRP A 650 -16.04 -7.18 1.73
CA TRP A 650 -16.84 -8.22 2.37
C TRP A 650 -17.87 -7.57 3.29
N LYS A 651 -19.15 -7.63 2.90
CA LYS A 651 -20.27 -7.20 3.77
C LYS A 651 -20.27 -8.06 5.04
N ASP A 652 -20.44 -7.48 6.23
CA ASP A 652 -20.45 -8.25 7.50
C ASP A 652 -19.27 -9.24 7.62
N PRO A 653 -18.01 -8.79 7.52
CA PRO A 653 -16.85 -9.63 7.23
C PRO A 653 -16.58 -10.72 8.29
N ASP A 654 -17.04 -10.51 9.51
CA ASP A 654 -16.86 -11.45 10.63
C ASP A 654 -18.00 -12.46 10.77
N THR A 655 -19.05 -12.34 9.96
CA THR A 655 -20.16 -13.31 9.94
C THR A 655 -19.88 -14.43 8.95
N PHE A 656 -19.95 -15.68 9.43
CA PHE A 656 -19.85 -16.88 8.59
C PHE A 656 -21.10 -17.02 7.72
N ASN A 657 -20.95 -16.84 6.41
CA ASN A 657 -22.05 -16.92 5.46
C ASN A 657 -21.61 -17.53 4.12
N PRO A 658 -21.88 -18.84 3.89
CA PRO A 658 -21.57 -19.51 2.62
C PRO A 658 -22.20 -18.85 1.39
N CYS A 659 -23.38 -18.25 1.51
CA CYS A 659 -24.10 -17.63 0.38
C CYS A 659 -23.32 -16.48 -0.29
N ARG A 660 -22.24 -15.98 0.32
CA ARG A 660 -21.31 -15.01 -0.31
C ARG A 660 -20.72 -15.51 -1.62
N PHE A 661 -20.54 -16.83 -1.75
CA PHE A 661 -19.96 -17.46 -2.93
C PHE A 661 -21.00 -18.03 -3.86
N LEU A 662 -22.28 -17.65 -3.69
CA LEU A 662 -23.37 -18.05 -4.56
C LEU A 662 -23.98 -16.81 -5.23
N ASN A 663 -24.49 -16.97 -6.45
CA ASN A 663 -25.36 -15.99 -7.09
C ASN A 663 -26.84 -16.23 -6.70
N GLU A 664 -27.75 -15.41 -7.20
CA GLU A 664 -29.19 -15.51 -6.93
C GLU A 664 -29.79 -16.85 -7.38
N ASN A 665 -29.16 -17.52 -8.36
CA ASN A 665 -29.57 -18.81 -8.89
C ASN A 665 -28.91 -20.00 -8.16
N GLY A 666 -28.16 -19.77 -7.08
CA GLY A 666 -27.47 -20.82 -6.33
C GLY A 666 -26.21 -21.38 -7.00
N GLN A 667 -25.68 -20.71 -8.03
CA GLN A 667 -24.44 -21.12 -8.72
C GLN A 667 -23.20 -20.44 -8.13
N MET A 668 -22.04 -21.07 -8.27
CA MET A 668 -20.77 -20.57 -7.74
C MET A 668 -20.35 -19.21 -8.31
N LEU A 669 -20.17 -18.24 -7.42
CA LEU A 669 -19.68 -16.90 -7.71
C LEU A 669 -18.18 -16.79 -7.39
N ARG A 670 -17.36 -16.56 -8.42
CA ARG A 670 -15.93 -16.32 -8.26
C ARG A 670 -15.68 -14.89 -7.78
N ARG A 671 -15.00 -14.75 -6.64
CA ARG A 671 -14.58 -13.46 -6.09
C ARG A 671 -13.09 -13.23 -6.28
N GLU A 672 -12.79 -12.12 -6.92
CA GLU A 672 -11.43 -11.69 -7.22
C GLU A 672 -10.50 -11.53 -6.01
N CYS A 673 -11.07 -11.12 -4.89
CA CYS A 673 -10.42 -10.89 -3.60
C CYS A 673 -10.28 -12.15 -2.74
N PHE A 674 -10.83 -13.28 -3.18
CA PHE A 674 -10.73 -14.55 -2.49
C PHE A 674 -9.43 -15.27 -2.88
N ILE A 675 -8.39 -15.05 -2.07
CA ILE A 675 -7.03 -15.56 -2.30
C ILE A 675 -6.47 -16.39 -1.12
N PRO A 676 -7.16 -17.47 -0.66
CA PRO A 676 -6.69 -18.28 0.47
C PRO A 676 -5.37 -19.01 0.21
N PHE A 677 -5.00 -19.20 -1.05
CA PHE A 677 -3.77 -19.83 -1.49
C PHE A 677 -2.68 -18.81 -1.91
N GLY A 678 -2.89 -17.53 -1.61
CA GLY A 678 -2.06 -16.43 -2.13
C GLY A 678 -2.29 -16.17 -3.62
N ILE A 679 -1.40 -15.39 -4.23
CA ILE A 679 -1.47 -15.01 -5.65
C ILE A 679 -0.05 -14.77 -6.21
N GLY A 680 0.07 -14.68 -7.54
CA GLY A 680 1.31 -14.34 -8.23
C GLY A 680 2.24 -15.54 -8.43
N ARG A 681 3.54 -15.27 -8.65
CA ARG A 681 4.53 -16.33 -8.95
C ARG A 681 4.66 -17.36 -7.83
N ARG A 682 4.42 -16.95 -6.58
CA ARG A 682 4.51 -17.77 -5.36
C ARG A 682 3.16 -18.32 -4.87
N VAL A 683 2.12 -18.34 -5.71
CA VAL A 683 0.83 -18.98 -5.38
C VAL A 683 1.03 -20.41 -4.87
N CYS A 684 0.18 -20.89 -3.96
CA CYS A 684 0.32 -22.23 -3.39
C CYS A 684 0.45 -23.31 -4.48
N MET A 685 1.50 -24.12 -4.41
CA MET A 685 1.70 -25.23 -5.34
C MET A 685 0.67 -26.34 -5.16
N GLY A 686 0.23 -26.55 -3.92
CA GLY A 686 -0.74 -27.57 -3.53
C GLY A 686 -2.20 -27.14 -3.68
N GLU A 687 -2.51 -26.00 -4.29
CA GLU A 687 -3.88 -25.46 -4.34
C GLU A 687 -4.90 -26.46 -4.90
N GLN A 688 -4.61 -27.05 -6.06
CA GLN A 688 -5.53 -27.99 -6.70
C GLN A 688 -5.75 -29.24 -5.83
N LEU A 689 -4.68 -29.71 -5.19
CA LEU A 689 -4.74 -30.84 -4.27
C LEU A 689 -5.62 -30.50 -3.07
N ALA A 690 -5.28 -29.45 -2.32
CA ALA A 690 -5.98 -29.05 -1.11
C ALA A 690 -7.48 -28.84 -1.37
N ARG A 691 -7.87 -28.20 -2.48
CA ARG A 691 -9.29 -28.03 -2.85
C ARG A 691 -10.02 -29.37 -3.02
N MET A 692 -9.37 -30.36 -3.62
CA MET A 692 -9.91 -31.71 -3.76
C MET A 692 -10.00 -32.42 -2.40
N GLU A 693 -8.96 -32.34 -1.57
CA GLU A 693 -8.96 -32.99 -0.25
C GLU A 693 -10.06 -32.45 0.66
N LEU A 694 -10.15 -31.12 0.76
CA LEU A 694 -11.15 -30.45 1.58
C LEU A 694 -12.57 -30.79 1.13
N PHE A 695 -12.79 -30.89 -0.17
CA PHE A 695 -14.09 -31.25 -0.72
C PHE A 695 -14.48 -32.68 -0.39
N LEU A 696 -13.60 -33.66 -0.65
CA LEU A 696 -13.89 -35.07 -0.39
C LEU A 696 -14.04 -35.36 1.10
N ILE A 697 -13.14 -34.82 1.94
CA ILE A 697 -13.19 -35.01 3.38
C ILE A 697 -14.47 -34.39 3.95
N LEU A 698 -14.77 -33.12 3.64
CA LEU A 698 -15.95 -32.48 4.21
C LEU A 698 -17.24 -33.14 3.71
N SER A 699 -17.38 -33.39 2.41
CA SER A 699 -18.60 -33.98 1.86
C SER A 699 -18.82 -35.40 2.40
N GLY A 700 -17.78 -36.25 2.48
CA GLY A 700 -17.94 -37.59 3.04
C GLY A 700 -18.23 -37.58 4.55
N LEU A 701 -17.60 -36.68 5.33
CA LEU A 701 -17.93 -36.54 6.76
C LEU A 701 -19.37 -36.06 6.98
N MET A 702 -19.82 -35.05 6.21
CA MET A 702 -21.20 -34.54 6.29
C MET A 702 -22.23 -35.57 5.80
N GLN A 703 -21.88 -36.41 4.83
CA GLN A 703 -22.75 -37.51 4.42
C GLN A 703 -22.98 -38.52 5.55
N ALA A 704 -21.91 -38.85 6.31
CA ALA A 704 -21.94 -39.93 7.28
C ALA A 704 -22.37 -39.51 8.70
N PHE A 705 -22.05 -38.27 9.11
CA PHE A 705 -22.18 -37.83 10.51
C PHE A 705 -22.77 -36.43 10.65
N THR A 706 -23.41 -36.20 11.79
CA THR A 706 -23.75 -34.89 12.32
C THR A 706 -22.85 -34.59 13.50
N PHE A 707 -22.19 -33.44 13.48
CA PHE A 707 -21.26 -32.98 14.50
C PHE A 707 -21.91 -31.91 15.36
N THR A 708 -21.80 -32.06 16.68
CA THR A 708 -22.37 -31.12 17.66
C THR A 708 -21.35 -30.81 18.75
N LEU A 709 -21.43 -29.61 19.32
CA LEU A 709 -20.65 -29.27 20.51
C LEU A 709 -21.28 -29.96 21.75
N PRO A 710 -20.47 -30.42 22.71
CA PRO A 710 -20.98 -30.95 23.98
C PRO A 710 -21.79 -29.88 24.72
N ALA A 711 -23.02 -30.23 25.14
CA ALA A 711 -23.92 -29.28 25.82
C ALA A 711 -23.45 -28.90 27.24
N ASP A 712 -22.58 -29.73 27.82
CA ASP A 712 -21.98 -29.58 29.14
C ASP A 712 -20.77 -28.63 29.17
N GLN A 713 -20.30 -28.18 28.01
CA GLN A 713 -19.10 -27.34 27.88
C GLN A 713 -19.42 -26.00 27.22
N PRO A 714 -18.74 -24.90 27.63
CA PRO A 714 -18.86 -23.64 26.92
C PRO A 714 -18.37 -23.80 25.47
N PRO A 715 -18.95 -23.06 24.51
CA PRO A 715 -18.51 -23.12 23.12
C PRO A 715 -17.02 -22.72 23.02
N PRO A 716 -16.24 -23.41 22.18
CA PRO A 716 -14.82 -23.14 22.08
C PRO A 716 -14.56 -21.74 21.48
N PRO A 717 -13.48 -21.05 21.90
CA PRO A 717 -13.17 -19.73 21.37
C PRO A 717 -12.83 -19.75 19.87
N MET A 718 -13.35 -18.76 19.13
CA MET A 718 -13.18 -18.65 17.67
C MET A 718 -11.96 -17.81 17.22
N HIS A 719 -11.13 -17.31 18.14
CA HIS A 719 -9.98 -16.45 17.80
C HIS A 719 -8.77 -17.21 17.23
N GLY A 720 -8.71 -18.53 17.43
CA GLY A 720 -7.64 -19.38 16.94
C GLY A 720 -6.30 -19.18 17.65
N ARG A 721 -5.44 -20.20 17.58
CA ARG A 721 -4.06 -20.17 18.06
C ARG A 721 -3.15 -19.83 16.88
N PHE A 722 -2.58 -18.64 16.92
CA PHE A 722 -1.72 -18.15 15.83
C PHE A 722 -0.28 -18.68 15.98
N GLY A 723 0.19 -19.35 14.94
CA GLY A 723 1.58 -19.71 14.69
C GLY A 723 1.96 -19.40 13.24
N LEU A 724 2.67 -20.31 12.56
CA LEU A 724 2.79 -20.23 11.10
C LEU A 724 1.41 -20.39 10.43
N THR A 725 0.61 -21.31 10.97
CA THR A 725 -0.78 -21.54 10.62
C THR A 725 -1.70 -21.03 11.73
N LEU A 726 -2.96 -20.76 11.40
CA LEU A 726 -4.01 -20.45 12.36
C LEU A 726 -4.79 -21.73 12.69
N ALA A 727 -4.46 -22.36 13.80
CA ALA A 727 -5.17 -23.55 14.29
C ALA A 727 -6.39 -23.14 15.13
N PRO A 728 -7.48 -23.92 15.17
CA PRO A 728 -8.51 -23.71 16.17
C PRO A 728 -7.95 -23.94 17.59
N CYS A 729 -8.60 -23.34 18.59
CA CYS A 729 -8.38 -23.72 19.98
C CYS A 729 -8.83 -25.18 20.16
N PRO A 730 -8.16 -25.99 20.99
CA PRO A 730 -8.56 -27.39 21.21
C PRO A 730 -10.04 -27.47 21.61
N TYR A 731 -10.77 -28.36 20.95
CA TYR A 731 -12.20 -28.56 21.18
C TYR A 731 -12.53 -30.05 21.03
N THR A 732 -13.60 -30.47 21.71
CA THR A 732 -14.16 -31.81 21.54
C THR A 732 -15.53 -31.71 20.89
N VAL A 733 -15.94 -32.77 20.19
CA VAL A 733 -17.25 -32.84 19.55
C VAL A 733 -17.94 -34.14 19.87
N ARG A 734 -19.28 -34.08 19.87
CA ARG A 734 -20.12 -35.27 19.81
C ARG A 734 -20.43 -35.58 18.36
N VAL A 735 -20.17 -36.83 17.97
CA VAL A 735 -20.33 -37.33 16.61
C VAL A 735 -21.55 -38.26 16.58
N VAL A 736 -22.54 -37.92 15.77
CA VAL A 736 -23.79 -38.67 15.66
C VAL A 736 -23.88 -39.28 14.25
N PRO A 737 -23.86 -40.61 14.10
CA PRO A 737 -24.05 -41.25 12.80
C PRO A 737 -25.40 -40.89 12.22
N ARG A 738 -25.43 -40.49 10.95
CA ARG A 738 -26.67 -40.21 10.23
C ARG A 738 -27.33 -41.49 9.72
N ARG A 739 -26.60 -42.62 9.69
CA ARG A 739 -27.04 -43.93 9.17
C ARG A 739 -26.45 -45.10 9.95
N ALA A 740 -27.12 -46.26 9.87
CA ALA A 740 -26.82 -47.46 10.66
C ALA A 740 -25.54 -48.22 10.25
N ARG A 741 -24.94 -47.92 9.09
CA ARG A 741 -23.58 -48.35 8.70
C ARG A 741 -22.90 -47.26 7.86
N PRO A 742 -21.58 -47.05 8.00
CA PRO A 742 -20.81 -46.26 7.05
C PRO A 742 -20.74 -47.00 5.70
N CYS A 743 -20.89 -46.27 4.59
CA CYS A 743 -20.65 -46.80 3.25
C CYS A 743 -19.14 -46.95 2.98
#